data_AF-A0A2R6KZ63-F1
#
_entry.id   AF-A0A2R6KZ63-F1
#
_cell.length_a   1.000
_cell.length_b   1.000
_cell.length_c   1.000
_cell.angle_alpha   90.00
_cell.angle_beta   90.00
_cell.angle_gamma   90.00
#
_symmetry.space_group_name_H-M   'P 1'
#
loop_
_entity.id
_entity.type
_entity.pdbx_description
1 polymer ?
#
loop_
_entity_poly.entity_id
_entity_poly.type
_entity_poly.pdbx_seq_one_letter_code
_entity_poly.pdbx_strand_id
1 'polypeptide(L)'
;MPERTVWAIALLTLVVGAVLGAGLATSVLDDGSDEQNPNDPTATGPSADRLDPALLLANESSVEQFGTTEAFKEYVRAGQQQDGRIRVRDPQPGRVVEDEAMEDGGNGNGDGARRGGDDGGAPQSSADATNSAGISGSVTSDGPDRVGETNVQVEGFDEPDVVKTDGANFYYSPVVGGHHPRPVIEDDDHRRSEEPDPSTHVIDLSEPADPAAIANVDASGRMLQTGDTLVVFEQRESRIVGYDVSDPANPVESWSQPLEDRLVTARESGGQLYVVTETPVGYETGCPIEPLGEDHAVDCGDVYRPGVQTSAEATYTAFSIDAASGAVEDSVSFVGTGDDTVVYMAEGSLYLTYTTGLSEADLLASWVTDTDAFPQHVKDRVAEINGYDISERSKQREMGMAIEQWLRSLSEEEREGIERDLRGGFEEYRADHQEELVQTSVVHVAVEDGDLRVGETGTVPGEPLNQFALDKYEGTLRIATTIPRAGDAESTNQLHVLDSETLAGEDKVTGMGKDQRIYSVRYVGDTAYLVTFRQVDPFYVVDFEEPRDPELLGKLKLPGFSNYLHPVDNQTVLGIGKEDRHVKAALFDVSDPTTPEVGDDLKLDEHFSAIDESHHAFMMDREHGVFFLPAENTGLVVDYTGGELEVVKEVRADAPVSRARYVDDYLYVFAGNEIIVLDQTDWTRETTLSVGE
;
A
#
# COMPACT_ATOMS: atom_id res chain seq x y z
N MET A 1 64.43 -36.08 2.39
CA MET A 1 63.99 -36.77 1.17
C MET A 1 62.82 -35.98 0.62
N PRO A 2 62.95 -35.46 -0.61
CA PRO A 2 63.41 -34.08 -0.79
C PRO A 2 62.34 -33.20 -1.46
N GLU A 3 62.22 -31.93 -1.03
CA GLU A 3 62.75 -30.71 -1.69
C GLU A 3 61.92 -30.31 -2.96
N ARG A 4 61.68 -29.06 -3.38
CA ARG A 4 62.43 -27.80 -3.32
C ARG A 4 61.49 -26.61 -3.55
N THR A 5 61.85 -25.50 -2.92
CA THR A 5 61.74 -24.09 -3.37
C THR A 5 62.17 -23.97 -4.87
N VAL A 6 61.75 -23.04 -5.74
CA VAL A 6 62.03 -21.61 -5.78
C VAL A 6 61.37 -20.97 -7.05
N TRP A 7 61.16 -19.65 -6.97
CA TRP A 7 61.18 -18.61 -8.01
C TRP A 7 59.85 -18.11 -8.61
N ALA A 8 59.54 -16.88 -8.21
CA ALA A 8 58.74 -15.90 -8.92
C ALA A 8 59.34 -15.55 -10.29
N ILE A 9 58.48 -15.22 -11.26
CA ILE A 9 58.65 -14.16 -12.26
C ILE A 9 57.24 -13.65 -12.60
N ALA A 10 57.04 -12.33 -12.44
CA ALA A 10 55.91 -11.58 -12.95
C ALA A 10 56.13 -11.22 -14.42
N LEU A 11 55.05 -11.19 -15.22
CA LEU A 11 55.00 -10.39 -16.44
C LEU A 11 53.56 -9.95 -16.72
N LEU A 12 53.35 -8.65 -16.56
CA LEU A 12 52.20 -7.88 -17.04
C LEU A 12 52.12 -7.94 -18.57
N THR A 13 50.92 -8.08 -19.13
CA THR A 13 50.46 -7.28 -20.27
C THR A 13 48.94 -7.34 -20.38
N LEU A 14 48.34 -6.15 -20.46
CA LEU A 14 46.94 -5.79 -20.67
C LEU A 14 46.67 -5.76 -22.19
N VAL A 15 45.46 -6.11 -22.66
CA VAL A 15 44.67 -5.47 -23.76
C VAL A 15 43.41 -6.30 -24.10
N VAL A 16 42.26 -5.68 -23.83
CA VAL A 16 40.91 -5.67 -24.47
C VAL A 16 40.64 -6.57 -25.68
N GLY A 17 39.45 -7.20 -25.71
CA GLY A 17 38.79 -7.62 -26.95
C GLY A 17 37.53 -8.49 -26.74
N ALA A 18 36.36 -7.91 -27.02
CA ALA A 18 35.02 -8.50 -26.95
C ALA A 18 34.85 -9.82 -27.73
N VAL A 19 33.96 -10.70 -27.25
CA VAL A 19 33.45 -11.85 -28.01
C VAL A 19 31.94 -11.98 -27.84
N LEU A 20 31.23 -11.66 -28.92
CA LEU A 20 29.88 -12.10 -29.26
C LEU A 20 29.87 -13.63 -29.45
N GLY A 21 28.91 -14.32 -28.84
CA GLY A 21 28.69 -15.75 -29.01
C GLY A 21 27.29 -16.06 -29.53
N ALA A 22 27.12 -16.01 -30.85
CA ALA A 22 25.96 -16.57 -31.54
C ALA A 22 26.10 -18.11 -31.61
N GLY A 23 25.14 -18.84 -31.05
CA GLY A 23 25.07 -20.30 -31.11
C GLY A 23 24.50 -20.77 -32.45
N LEU A 24 25.34 -21.45 -33.24
CA LEU A 24 24.96 -22.15 -34.47
C LEU A 24 24.37 -23.53 -34.14
N ALA A 25 23.14 -23.76 -34.59
CA ALA A 25 22.51 -25.07 -34.62
C ALA A 25 23.10 -25.93 -35.75
N THR A 26 23.57 -27.14 -35.41
CA THR A 26 24.03 -28.14 -36.38
C THR A 26 22.86 -28.99 -36.85
N SER A 27 22.55 -28.91 -38.14
CA SER A 27 21.63 -29.81 -38.85
C SER A 27 22.29 -31.16 -39.15
N VAL A 28 21.66 -32.26 -38.76
CA VAL A 28 21.93 -33.60 -39.28
C VAL A 28 20.84 -33.93 -40.29
N LEU A 29 21.25 -34.22 -41.53
CA LEU A 29 20.42 -34.78 -42.58
C LEU A 29 20.47 -36.32 -42.46
N ASP A 30 19.32 -36.97 -42.47
CA ASP A 30 19.20 -38.35 -42.94
C ASP A 30 17.96 -38.48 -43.84
N ASP A 31 18.14 -39.22 -44.93
CA ASP A 31 17.32 -39.28 -46.14
C ASP A 31 16.52 -40.59 -46.13
N GLY A 32 15.20 -40.51 -46.35
CA GLY A 32 14.32 -41.67 -46.27
C GLY A 32 12.91 -41.37 -46.74
N SER A 33 12.72 -41.49 -48.05
CA SER A 33 11.41 -41.51 -48.71
C SER A 33 10.58 -42.72 -48.27
N ASP A 34 9.38 -42.50 -47.74
CA ASP A 34 8.27 -43.46 -47.83
C ASP A 34 6.92 -42.73 -47.82
N GLU A 35 6.04 -43.14 -48.73
CA GLU A 35 4.71 -42.57 -49.00
C GLU A 35 3.80 -42.59 -47.75
N GLN A 36 3.28 -41.42 -47.37
CA GLN A 36 2.27 -41.31 -46.32
C GLN A 36 0.95 -41.97 -46.75
N ASN A 37 0.58 -43.04 -46.05
CA ASN A 37 -0.76 -43.61 -46.05
C ASN A 37 -1.65 -42.79 -45.08
N PRO A 38 -2.75 -42.14 -45.51
CA PRO A 38 -3.51 -41.20 -44.65
C PRO A 38 -4.36 -41.85 -43.53
N ASN A 39 -4.13 -43.12 -43.19
CA ASN A 39 -4.99 -43.88 -42.26
C ASN A 39 -4.18 -44.76 -41.29
N ASP A 40 -3.13 -44.21 -40.67
CA ASP A 40 -2.50 -44.82 -39.51
C ASP A 40 -2.96 -44.11 -38.23
N PRO A 41 -3.72 -44.76 -37.32
CA PRO A 41 -4.21 -44.15 -36.08
C PRO A 41 -3.16 -44.17 -34.96
N THR A 42 -1.87 -44.36 -35.27
CA THR A 42 -0.78 -44.26 -34.29
C THR A 42 0.03 -42.97 -34.43
N ALA A 43 -0.67 -41.84 -34.53
CA ALA A 43 -0.09 -40.58 -34.09
C ALA A 43 -0.20 -40.54 -32.56
N THR A 44 0.94 -40.71 -31.88
CA THR A 44 1.08 -40.36 -30.47
C THR A 44 0.63 -38.91 -30.29
N GLY A 45 -0.55 -38.72 -29.72
CA GLY A 45 -0.96 -37.43 -29.17
C GLY A 45 0.05 -36.98 -28.10
N PRO A 46 0.06 -35.70 -27.73
CA PRO A 46 0.91 -35.25 -26.65
C PRO A 46 0.60 -36.12 -25.44
N SER A 47 1.64 -36.70 -24.83
CA SER A 47 1.51 -37.19 -23.47
C SER A 47 0.92 -36.03 -22.66
N ALA A 48 -0.08 -36.31 -21.84
CA ALA A 48 -0.53 -35.40 -20.81
C ALA A 48 0.65 -35.24 -19.83
N ASP A 49 1.61 -34.39 -20.18
CA ASP A 49 2.67 -33.99 -19.28
C ASP A 49 1.97 -33.37 -18.07
N ARG A 50 2.44 -33.75 -16.88
CA ARG A 50 1.89 -33.32 -15.61
C ARG A 50 1.81 -31.79 -15.59
N LEU A 51 0.62 -31.23 -15.35
CA LEU A 51 0.44 -29.80 -15.13
C LEU A 51 0.93 -29.48 -13.72
N ASP A 52 2.20 -29.14 -13.60
CA ASP A 52 2.82 -28.79 -12.33
C ASP A 52 2.46 -27.33 -11.97
N PRO A 53 1.75 -27.09 -10.85
CA PRO A 53 1.39 -25.75 -10.38
C PRO A 53 2.59 -24.80 -10.30
N ALA A 54 3.75 -25.30 -9.88
CA ALA A 54 4.96 -24.51 -9.78
C ALA A 54 5.50 -24.12 -11.16
N LEU A 55 5.34 -24.97 -12.19
CA LEU A 55 5.77 -24.63 -13.55
C LEU A 55 4.85 -23.63 -14.25
N LEU A 56 3.57 -23.60 -13.87
CA LEU A 56 2.64 -22.57 -14.33
C LEU A 56 3.04 -21.18 -13.81
N LEU A 57 3.68 -21.13 -12.63
CA LEU A 57 4.22 -19.91 -12.02
C LEU A 57 5.72 -19.67 -12.32
N ALA A 58 6.51 -20.70 -12.70
CA ALA A 58 7.98 -20.58 -12.80
C ALA A 58 8.50 -19.82 -14.03
N ASN A 59 7.64 -19.38 -14.95
CA ASN A 59 8.03 -18.51 -16.07
C ASN A 59 8.19 -17.03 -15.65
N GLU A 60 8.11 -16.73 -14.35
CA GLU A 60 7.80 -15.42 -13.77
C GLU A 60 8.95 -14.82 -12.98
N SER A 61 9.70 -13.90 -13.59
CA SER A 61 10.46 -12.85 -12.86
C SER A 61 11.08 -11.88 -13.86
N SER A 62 10.33 -11.48 -14.88
CA SER A 62 10.75 -10.40 -15.76
C SER A 62 9.57 -9.54 -16.18
N VAL A 63 9.77 -8.24 -16.15
CA VAL A 63 8.92 -7.26 -16.82
C VAL A 63 9.54 -6.88 -18.15
N GLU A 64 8.69 -6.73 -19.17
CA GLU A 64 9.10 -6.29 -20.49
C GLU A 64 8.08 -5.30 -21.05
N GLN A 65 8.52 -4.46 -21.98
CA GLN A 65 7.62 -3.59 -22.72
C GLN A 65 6.81 -4.41 -23.74
N PHE A 66 5.57 -3.98 -24.03
CA PHE A 66 4.74 -4.62 -25.05
C PHE A 66 5.33 -4.57 -26.47
N GLY A 67 6.11 -3.53 -26.77
CA GLY A 67 6.70 -3.24 -28.07
C GLY A 67 5.70 -2.80 -29.16
N THR A 68 4.40 -3.08 -28.99
CA THR A 68 3.33 -2.67 -29.93
C THR A 68 2.01 -2.40 -29.20
N THR A 69 1.22 -1.49 -29.75
CA THR A 69 -0.16 -1.24 -29.28
C THR A 69 -1.05 -2.49 -29.41
N GLU A 70 -0.84 -3.32 -30.43
CA GLU A 70 -1.60 -4.56 -30.62
C GLU A 70 -1.34 -5.56 -29.48
N ALA A 71 -0.08 -5.77 -29.10
CA ALA A 71 0.28 -6.67 -27.99
C ALA A 71 -0.32 -6.20 -26.66
N PHE A 72 -0.27 -4.89 -26.41
CA PHE A 72 -0.94 -4.28 -25.25
C PHE A 72 -2.44 -4.59 -25.24
N LYS A 73 -3.14 -4.35 -26.36
CA LYS A 73 -4.59 -4.59 -26.46
C LYS A 73 -4.94 -6.06 -26.34
N GLU A 74 -4.12 -6.97 -26.85
CA GLU A 74 -4.33 -8.41 -26.70
C GLU A 74 -4.19 -8.85 -25.25
N TYR A 75 -3.16 -8.38 -24.54
CA TYR A 75 -2.93 -8.69 -23.14
C TYR A 75 -4.03 -8.14 -22.23
N VAL A 76 -4.46 -6.89 -22.43
CA VAL A 76 -5.59 -6.30 -21.68
C VAL A 76 -6.87 -7.10 -21.93
N ARG A 77 -7.17 -7.47 -23.19
CA ARG A 77 -8.36 -8.29 -23.51
C ARG A 77 -8.31 -9.69 -22.89
N ALA A 78 -7.13 -10.29 -22.81
CA ALA A 78 -6.95 -11.59 -22.16
C ALA A 78 -7.16 -11.46 -20.63
N GLY A 79 -6.66 -10.38 -20.02
CA GLY A 79 -6.86 -10.09 -18.59
C GLY A 79 -8.33 -9.92 -18.23
N GLN A 80 -9.10 -9.21 -19.05
CA GLN A 80 -10.55 -9.05 -18.88
C GLN A 80 -11.34 -10.37 -19.02
N GLN A 81 -10.74 -11.44 -19.58
CA GLN A 81 -11.34 -12.77 -19.64
C GLN A 81 -10.99 -13.63 -18.42
N GLN A 82 -10.03 -13.22 -17.59
CA GLN A 82 -9.71 -13.85 -16.32
C GLN A 82 -10.68 -13.50 -15.19
N ASP A 83 -11.71 -12.69 -15.44
CA ASP A 83 -12.67 -12.19 -14.44
C ASP A 83 -13.54 -13.33 -13.86
N GLY A 84 -12.92 -14.05 -12.93
CA GLY A 84 -13.36 -15.25 -12.24
C GLY A 84 -12.47 -15.58 -11.04
N ARG A 85 -11.50 -14.72 -10.70
CA ARG A 85 -10.75 -14.82 -9.43
C ARG A 85 -11.72 -14.67 -8.25
N ILE A 86 -11.42 -15.36 -7.16
CA ILE A 86 -12.12 -15.19 -5.89
C ILE A 86 -11.76 -13.79 -5.39
N ARG A 87 -12.48 -12.77 -5.84
CA ARG A 87 -12.46 -11.46 -5.17
C ARG A 87 -13.11 -11.69 -3.82
N VAL A 88 -12.32 -11.74 -2.74
CA VAL A 88 -12.86 -11.50 -1.40
C VAL A 88 -13.23 -10.03 -1.37
N ARG A 89 -14.38 -9.70 -1.95
CA ARG A 89 -14.95 -8.36 -1.89
C ARG A 89 -15.54 -8.19 -0.50
N ASP A 90 -14.68 -7.81 0.45
CA ASP A 90 -15.09 -7.33 1.76
C ASP A 90 -14.81 -5.82 1.85
N PRO A 91 -15.55 -5.08 2.68
CA PRO A 91 -15.59 -3.63 2.60
C PRO A 91 -14.21 -3.03 2.84
N GLN A 92 -13.90 -2.01 2.05
CA GLN A 92 -12.75 -1.13 2.26
C GLN A 92 -12.63 -0.74 3.75
N PRO A 93 -11.40 -0.53 4.26
CA PRO A 93 -11.13 -0.17 5.66
C PRO A 93 -11.74 1.16 6.17
N GLY A 94 -12.73 1.72 5.49
CA GLY A 94 -13.54 2.87 5.96
C GLY A 94 -15.06 2.72 5.77
N ARG A 95 -15.57 1.62 5.20
CA ARG A 95 -17.01 1.48 4.90
C ARG A 95 -17.61 0.28 5.61
N VAL A 96 -17.88 0.41 6.91
CA VAL A 96 -18.59 -0.61 7.68
C VAL A 96 -19.94 -0.90 7.02
N VAL A 97 -20.09 -2.10 6.47
CA VAL A 97 -21.40 -2.64 6.11
C VAL A 97 -22.08 -3.02 7.43
N GLU A 98 -23.25 -2.45 7.64
CA GLU A 98 -24.11 -2.68 8.79
C GLU A 98 -24.60 -4.13 8.82
N ASP A 99 -23.87 -5.03 9.48
CA ASP A 99 -24.45 -6.31 9.89
C ASP A 99 -25.09 -6.13 11.27
N GLU A 100 -26.42 -6.07 11.27
CA GLU A 100 -27.27 -6.02 12.46
C GLU A 100 -26.99 -7.24 13.36
N ALA A 101 -26.32 -6.99 14.48
CA ALA A 101 -26.14 -7.96 15.54
C ALA A 101 -27.51 -8.32 16.17
N MET A 102 -27.94 -9.57 15.98
CA MET A 102 -28.97 -10.19 16.80
C MET A 102 -28.49 -10.27 18.25
N GLU A 103 -29.10 -9.47 19.12
CA GLU A 103 -28.99 -9.57 20.57
C GLU A 103 -29.53 -10.93 21.05
N ASP A 104 -28.69 -11.72 21.71
CA ASP A 104 -29.16 -12.74 22.65
C ASP A 104 -28.71 -12.37 24.07
N GLY A 105 -29.69 -12.24 24.96
CA GLY A 105 -29.54 -11.69 26.29
C GLY A 105 -28.97 -12.71 27.28
N GLY A 106 -28.01 -12.26 28.09
CA GLY A 106 -27.40 -13.09 29.14
C GLY A 106 -26.90 -12.26 30.33
N ASN A 107 -27.83 -11.92 31.22
CA ASN A 107 -27.61 -11.29 32.53
C ASN A 107 -26.63 -12.08 33.43
N GLY A 108 -25.65 -11.41 34.05
CA GLY A 108 -24.69 -12.04 34.96
C GLY A 108 -23.85 -11.06 35.80
N ASN A 109 -24.49 -10.46 36.80
CA ASN A 109 -23.95 -9.62 37.88
C ASN A 109 -22.72 -10.21 38.62
N GLY A 110 -21.73 -9.38 39.00
CA GLY A 110 -20.66 -9.78 39.94
C GLY A 110 -19.60 -8.72 40.28
N ASP A 111 -19.90 -7.89 41.28
CA ASP A 111 -19.01 -6.93 41.98
C ASP A 111 -17.64 -7.48 42.45
N GLY A 112 -16.62 -6.60 42.53
CA GLY A 112 -15.49 -6.84 43.46
C GLY A 112 -14.20 -6.03 43.28
N ALA A 113 -14.19 -4.78 43.73
CA ALA A 113 -13.03 -3.87 43.82
C ALA A 113 -11.89 -4.30 44.78
N ARG A 114 -10.66 -3.78 44.53
CA ARG A 114 -9.64 -3.16 45.46
C ARG A 114 -8.20 -3.50 45.03
N ARG A 115 -7.37 -2.55 44.56
CA ARG A 115 -6.55 -1.50 45.26
C ARG A 115 -5.26 -1.99 45.96
N GLY A 116 -4.13 -1.44 45.49
CA GLY A 116 -2.87 -1.14 46.20
C GLY A 116 -1.71 -2.10 45.91
N GLY A 117 -0.48 -1.69 45.61
CA GLY A 117 0.17 -0.38 45.52
C GLY A 117 1.71 -0.57 45.58
N ASP A 118 2.43 0.42 45.04
CA ASP A 118 3.79 0.91 45.37
C ASP A 118 5.09 0.17 44.94
N ASP A 119 5.87 0.95 44.17
CA ASP A 119 7.30 1.30 44.28
C ASP A 119 8.43 0.32 43.90
N GLY A 120 9.27 0.76 42.94
CA GLY A 120 10.62 0.22 42.72
C GLY A 120 11.38 0.72 41.49
N GLY A 121 11.90 1.96 41.51
CA GLY A 121 12.55 2.65 40.38
C GLY A 121 13.77 2.02 39.68
N ALA A 122 13.89 2.36 38.38
CA ALA A 122 15.05 2.87 37.60
C ALA A 122 16.43 2.14 37.66
N PRO A 123 17.19 2.03 36.53
CA PRO A 123 17.54 3.19 35.70
C PRO A 123 17.61 3.04 34.17
N GLN A 124 17.53 4.24 33.58
CA GLN A 124 17.74 4.69 32.20
C GLN A 124 18.95 4.11 31.45
N SER A 125 18.73 3.80 30.17
CA SER A 125 19.70 4.04 29.10
C SER A 125 18.97 4.58 27.87
N SER A 126 19.20 5.87 27.60
CA SER A 126 18.72 6.65 26.47
C SER A 126 19.40 6.25 25.16
N ALA A 127 18.62 6.01 24.10
CA ALA A 127 19.06 6.07 22.72
C ALA A 127 17.98 6.80 21.91
N ASP A 128 18.39 7.80 21.15
CA ASP A 128 17.56 8.75 20.39
C ASP A 128 16.66 8.07 19.34
N ALA A 129 15.36 8.36 19.39
CA ALA A 129 14.47 8.31 18.23
C ALA A 129 14.13 9.76 17.84
N THR A 130 14.94 10.32 16.96
CA THR A 130 14.76 11.66 16.39
C THR A 130 13.89 11.59 15.13
N ASN A 131 12.73 12.28 15.10
CA ASN A 131 12.34 12.93 13.86
C ASN A 131 13.10 14.26 13.82
N SER A 132 13.80 14.46 12.70
CA SER A 132 14.66 15.59 12.43
C SER A 132 13.95 16.93 12.57
N ALA A 133 14.50 17.79 13.43
CA ALA A 133 14.53 19.21 13.17
C ALA A 133 15.65 19.49 12.15
N GLY A 134 15.29 19.90 10.94
CA GLY A 134 16.11 20.80 10.12
C GLY A 134 16.56 20.29 8.75
N ILE A 135 16.20 21.08 7.72
CA ILE A 135 17.18 21.60 6.76
C ILE A 135 17.28 23.11 6.97
N SER A 136 18.45 23.55 7.41
CA SER A 136 18.79 24.94 7.68
C SER A 136 19.18 25.66 6.38
N GLY A 137 18.39 26.65 5.98
CA GLY A 137 18.73 27.65 4.97
C GLY A 137 18.67 29.06 5.56
N SER A 138 19.84 29.63 5.89
CA SER A 138 20.14 31.06 6.12
C SER A 138 19.17 31.89 7.00
N VAL A 139 19.59 32.12 8.24
CA VAL A 139 19.06 33.12 9.20
C VAL A 139 18.74 34.48 8.54
N THR A 140 17.45 34.78 8.46
CA THR A 140 16.87 36.13 8.62
C THR A 140 15.76 36.02 9.68
N SER A 141 15.87 36.81 10.74
CA SER A 141 15.17 36.64 12.02
C SER A 141 13.75 37.23 12.06
N ASP A 142 12.80 36.70 11.31
CA ASP A 142 11.38 37.15 11.36
C ASP A 142 10.35 36.00 11.29
N GLY A 143 10.74 34.74 11.52
CA GLY A 143 9.83 33.58 11.56
C GLY A 143 9.89 32.80 12.88
N PRO A 144 8.93 31.88 13.11
CA PRO A 144 8.87 31.03 14.31
C PRO A 144 10.12 30.13 14.45
N ASP A 145 10.46 29.78 15.69
CA ASP A 145 11.61 28.93 16.02
C ASP A 145 11.34 27.45 15.66
N ARG A 146 10.08 27.01 15.71
CA ARG A 146 9.66 25.65 15.31
C ARG A 146 8.27 25.63 14.69
N VAL A 147 8.06 24.76 13.71
CA VAL A 147 6.76 24.54 13.04
C VAL A 147 6.54 23.06 12.80
N GLY A 148 5.32 22.59 13.04
CA GLY A 148 4.92 21.22 12.75
C GLY A 148 4.71 21.01 11.26
N GLU A 149 5.25 19.91 10.74
CA GLU A 149 5.14 19.53 9.34
C GLU A 149 4.12 18.39 9.13
N THR A 150 3.96 17.94 7.89
CA THR A 150 3.12 16.78 7.55
C THR A 150 3.68 15.51 8.20
N ASN A 151 2.81 14.68 8.76
CA ASN A 151 3.18 13.34 9.24
C ASN A 151 3.40 12.39 8.05
N VAL A 152 4.62 12.30 7.55
CA VAL A 152 4.97 11.51 6.35
C VAL A 152 5.17 10.02 6.64
N GLN A 153 5.05 9.18 5.60
CA GLN A 153 5.30 7.74 5.70
C GLN A 153 6.79 7.42 5.85
N VAL A 154 7.61 8.05 5.02
CA VAL A 154 9.05 7.77 4.86
C VAL A 154 9.84 9.05 5.07
N GLU A 155 10.88 8.99 5.89
CA GLU A 155 11.76 10.12 6.13
C GLU A 155 12.48 10.56 4.84
N GLY A 156 12.69 11.86 4.68
CA GLY A 156 13.34 12.44 3.50
C GLY A 156 12.40 12.67 2.31
N PHE A 157 11.15 12.22 2.39
CA PHE A 157 10.12 12.52 1.40
C PHE A 157 8.99 13.32 2.00
N ASP A 158 8.53 14.34 1.28
CA ASP A 158 7.30 15.04 1.60
C ASP A 158 6.10 14.43 0.85
N GLU A 159 4.90 14.61 1.41
CA GLU A 159 3.64 14.05 0.90
C GLU A 159 2.56 15.13 0.70
N PRO A 160 1.69 14.98 -0.32
CA PRO A 160 0.59 15.90 -0.53
C PRO A 160 -0.37 15.92 0.65
N ASP A 161 -0.56 17.09 1.26
CA ASP A 161 -1.48 17.30 2.39
C ASP A 161 -2.25 18.62 2.23
N VAL A 162 -3.28 18.82 3.06
CA VAL A 162 -4.15 20.01 3.01
C VAL A 162 -3.58 21.21 3.77
N VAL A 163 -2.55 21.00 4.61
CA VAL A 163 -1.79 22.05 5.29
C VAL A 163 -0.31 21.82 5.01
N LYS A 164 0.33 22.78 4.34
CA LYS A 164 1.78 22.82 4.11
C LYS A 164 2.39 24.08 4.71
N THR A 165 3.70 24.11 4.88
CA THR A 165 4.41 25.26 5.45
C THR A 165 5.74 25.49 4.74
N ASP A 166 6.17 26.74 4.67
CA ASP A 166 7.53 27.15 4.31
C ASP A 166 8.35 27.59 5.55
N GLY A 167 7.80 27.35 6.75
CA GLY A 167 8.33 27.80 8.04
C GLY A 167 7.85 29.18 8.50
N ALA A 168 7.49 30.09 7.58
CA ALA A 168 6.96 31.42 7.92
C ALA A 168 5.45 31.54 7.70
N ASN A 169 4.88 30.69 6.85
CA ASN A 169 3.48 30.68 6.49
C ASN A 169 2.91 29.26 6.55
N PHE A 170 1.61 29.16 6.78
CA PHE A 170 0.84 27.98 6.37
C PHE A 170 0.13 28.23 5.03
N TYR A 171 0.11 27.20 4.20
CA TYR A 171 -0.74 27.09 3.03
C TYR A 171 -1.84 26.09 3.38
N TYR A 172 -3.07 26.56 3.53
CA TYR A 172 -4.20 25.75 3.98
C TYR A 172 -5.29 25.67 2.91
N SER A 173 -5.63 24.45 2.50
CA SER A 173 -6.74 24.17 1.59
C SER A 173 -7.88 23.49 2.35
N PRO A 174 -8.95 24.21 2.74
CA PRO A 174 -10.09 23.66 3.44
C PRO A 174 -10.72 22.46 2.71
N VAL A 175 -10.89 21.34 3.42
CA VAL A 175 -11.68 20.22 2.92
C VAL A 175 -13.15 20.57 3.10
N VAL A 176 -13.77 21.14 2.06
CA VAL A 176 -15.21 21.35 2.05
C VAL A 176 -15.88 19.99 1.96
N GLY A 177 -16.63 19.63 3.01
CA GLY A 177 -17.14 18.28 3.28
C GLY A 177 -17.52 17.47 2.05
N GLY A 178 -16.96 16.26 1.98
CA GLY A 178 -17.27 15.26 0.98
C GLY A 178 -18.78 15.06 0.86
N HIS A 179 -19.26 15.06 -0.38
CA HIS A 179 -20.65 14.76 -0.70
C HIS A 179 -21.01 13.39 -0.14
N HIS A 180 -21.79 13.33 0.96
CA HIS A 180 -22.81 12.30 1.01
C HIS A 180 -23.80 12.67 -0.10
N PRO A 181 -23.94 11.89 -1.19
CA PRO A 181 -24.96 12.15 -2.18
C PRO A 181 -26.32 12.00 -1.50
N ARG A 182 -26.87 13.10 -1.00
CA ARG A 182 -28.28 13.15 -0.67
C ARG A 182 -29.01 12.94 -1.98
N PRO A 183 -29.95 11.98 -2.08
CA PRO A 183 -30.76 11.85 -3.28
C PRO A 183 -31.40 13.21 -3.54
N VAL A 184 -31.12 13.76 -4.72
CA VAL A 184 -31.71 15.01 -5.17
C VAL A 184 -33.22 14.77 -5.22
N ILE A 185 -33.91 15.27 -4.19
CA ILE A 185 -35.34 15.46 -4.27
C ILE A 185 -35.49 16.65 -5.21
N GLU A 186 -35.90 16.38 -6.45
CA GLU A 186 -36.28 17.40 -7.43
C GLU A 186 -37.50 18.16 -6.90
N ASP A 187 -37.29 19.14 -6.04
CA ASP A 187 -38.31 20.13 -5.72
C ASP A 187 -37.69 21.52 -5.54
N ASP A 188 -38.07 22.39 -6.49
CA ASP A 188 -38.16 23.85 -6.48
C ASP A 188 -36.95 24.74 -6.12
N ASP A 189 -36.46 25.43 -7.16
CA ASP A 189 -36.23 26.89 -7.22
C ASP A 189 -35.54 27.56 -6.01
N HIS A 190 -34.42 27.00 -5.58
CA HIS A 190 -33.47 27.68 -4.69
C HIS A 190 -32.21 28.05 -5.46
N ARG A 191 -31.98 29.37 -5.52
CA ARG A 191 -30.70 29.99 -5.88
C ARG A 191 -29.61 29.16 -5.22
N ARG A 192 -28.75 28.50 -6.00
CA ARG A 192 -27.43 28.10 -5.49
C ARG A 192 -26.86 29.36 -4.87
N SER A 193 -26.72 29.38 -3.55
CA SER A 193 -25.71 30.22 -2.94
C SER A 193 -24.45 29.97 -3.75
N GLU A 194 -23.93 31.00 -4.40
CA GLU A 194 -22.56 31.00 -4.93
C GLU A 194 -21.68 30.79 -3.70
N GLU A 195 -21.48 29.53 -3.33
CA GLU A 195 -20.42 29.18 -2.40
C GLU A 195 -19.13 29.68 -3.05
N PRO A 196 -18.30 30.44 -2.32
CA PRO A 196 -17.05 30.94 -2.87
C PRO A 196 -16.25 29.75 -3.43
N ASP A 197 -15.57 29.97 -4.54
CA ASP A 197 -14.68 28.95 -5.09
C ASP A 197 -13.64 28.58 -4.02
N PRO A 198 -13.48 27.28 -3.70
CA PRO A 198 -12.53 26.83 -2.71
C PRO A 198 -11.14 27.23 -3.21
N SER A 199 -10.44 27.93 -2.35
CA SER A 199 -9.10 28.43 -2.58
C SER A 199 -8.19 27.92 -1.49
N THR A 200 -6.90 27.96 -1.75
CA THR A 200 -5.89 27.73 -0.72
C THR A 200 -5.54 29.07 -0.09
N HIS A 201 -5.53 29.13 1.23
CA HIS A 201 -5.27 30.34 2.00
C HIS A 201 -3.83 30.38 2.48
N VAL A 202 -3.18 31.53 2.34
CA VAL A 202 -1.83 31.79 2.88
C VAL A 202 -1.97 32.48 4.23
N ILE A 203 -1.46 31.85 5.27
CA ILE A 203 -1.58 32.27 6.67
C ILE A 203 -0.20 32.67 7.18
N ASP A 204 -0.03 33.95 7.53
CA ASP A 204 1.21 34.47 8.10
C ASP A 204 1.37 34.02 9.56
N LEU A 205 2.56 33.51 9.90
CA LEU A 205 2.93 33.01 11.23
C LEU A 205 3.88 33.94 11.99
N SER A 206 4.11 35.16 11.49
CA SER A 206 4.97 36.15 12.16
C SER A 206 4.50 36.51 13.58
N GLU A 207 3.19 36.42 13.86
CA GLU A 207 2.59 36.51 15.19
C GLU A 207 1.83 35.21 15.51
N PRO A 208 2.48 34.16 16.06
CA PRO A 208 1.88 32.84 16.24
C PRO A 208 0.59 32.79 17.09
N ALA A 209 0.41 33.74 18.02
CA ALA A 209 -0.80 33.83 18.84
C ALA A 209 -2.00 34.44 18.10
N ASP A 210 -1.77 35.20 17.02
CA ASP A 210 -2.79 35.94 16.25
C ASP A 210 -2.48 35.90 14.74
N PRO A 211 -2.50 34.72 14.12
CA PRO A 211 -2.19 34.57 12.69
C PRO A 211 -3.17 35.33 11.80
N ALA A 212 -2.70 35.73 10.62
CA ALA A 212 -3.50 36.45 9.64
C ALA A 212 -3.52 35.75 8.28
N ALA A 213 -4.69 35.65 7.65
CA ALA A 213 -4.78 35.26 6.24
C ALA A 213 -4.37 36.46 5.37
N ILE A 214 -3.26 36.33 4.64
CA ILE A 214 -2.65 37.43 3.88
C ILE A 214 -2.89 37.36 2.38
N ALA A 215 -3.15 36.18 1.84
CA ALA A 215 -3.41 35.96 0.42
C ALA A 215 -4.25 34.69 0.17
N ASN A 216 -4.72 34.55 -1.06
CA ASN A 216 -5.37 33.35 -1.57
C ASN A 216 -4.66 32.88 -2.84
N VAL A 217 -4.56 31.57 -2.99
CA VAL A 217 -4.15 30.86 -4.20
C VAL A 217 -5.43 30.35 -4.86
N ASP A 218 -5.60 30.67 -6.15
CA ASP A 218 -6.79 30.32 -6.96
C ASP A 218 -6.74 28.86 -7.44
N ALA A 219 -6.44 27.96 -6.51
CA ALA A 219 -6.44 26.52 -6.66
C ALA A 219 -6.65 25.87 -5.29
N SER A 220 -7.33 24.73 -5.24
CA SER A 220 -7.56 23.96 -4.02
C SER A 220 -7.33 22.47 -4.20
N GLY A 221 -6.87 21.81 -3.13
CA GLY A 221 -6.52 20.40 -3.17
C GLY A 221 -5.46 20.04 -2.14
N ARG A 222 -4.89 18.85 -2.30
CA ARG A 222 -3.67 18.48 -1.55
C ARG A 222 -2.48 19.18 -2.18
N MET A 223 -1.48 19.48 -1.38
CA MET A 223 -0.38 20.34 -1.78
C MET A 223 0.96 19.78 -1.34
N LEU A 224 1.99 20.09 -2.11
CA LEU A 224 3.40 19.95 -1.75
C LEU A 224 4.02 21.35 -1.70
N GLN A 225 4.95 21.58 -0.78
CA GLN A 225 5.68 22.84 -0.66
C GLN A 225 7.16 22.52 -0.78
N THR A 226 7.85 23.15 -1.73
CA THR A 226 9.29 22.95 -1.94
C THR A 226 9.95 24.24 -2.41
N GLY A 227 10.95 24.70 -1.65
CA GLY A 227 11.60 25.99 -1.90
C GLY A 227 10.59 27.15 -1.94
N ASP A 228 10.55 27.87 -3.05
CA ASP A 228 9.59 28.96 -3.29
C ASP A 228 8.36 28.49 -4.10
N THR A 229 8.14 27.18 -4.24
CA THR A 229 7.04 26.63 -5.06
C THR A 229 6.03 25.88 -4.21
N LEU A 230 4.76 26.27 -4.33
CA LEU A 230 3.61 25.53 -3.83
C LEU A 230 2.97 24.76 -5.00
N VAL A 231 2.98 23.45 -4.93
CA VAL A 231 2.36 22.58 -5.94
C VAL A 231 1.00 22.13 -5.42
N VAL A 232 -0.06 22.39 -6.18
CA VAL A 232 -1.44 22.03 -5.83
C VAL A 232 -1.95 20.95 -6.78
N PHE A 233 -2.41 19.83 -6.23
CA PHE A 233 -3.10 18.77 -6.97
C PHE A 233 -4.60 19.10 -7.00
N GLU A 234 -4.99 19.86 -8.03
CA GLU A 234 -6.32 20.43 -8.16
C GLU A 234 -7.30 19.45 -8.81
N GLN A 235 -8.30 19.02 -8.04
CA GLN A 235 -9.28 18.04 -8.49
C GLN A 235 -10.40 18.64 -9.35
N ARG A 236 -10.72 19.93 -9.17
CA ARG A 236 -11.84 20.57 -9.88
C ARG A 236 -11.53 20.83 -11.35
N GLU A 237 -10.31 21.28 -11.61
CA GLU A 237 -9.81 21.55 -12.96
C GLU A 237 -8.97 20.39 -13.52
N SER A 238 -8.84 19.29 -12.78
CA SER A 238 -8.05 18.11 -13.19
C SER A 238 -6.64 18.50 -13.66
N ARG A 239 -5.88 19.17 -12.79
CA ARG A 239 -4.52 19.64 -13.09
C ARG A 239 -3.60 19.60 -11.88
N ILE A 240 -2.30 19.58 -12.15
CA ILE A 240 -1.23 19.86 -11.19
C ILE A 240 -0.73 21.26 -11.51
N VAL A 241 -0.74 22.17 -10.54
CA VAL A 241 -0.38 23.56 -10.75
C VAL A 241 0.68 24.00 -9.75
N GLY A 242 1.72 24.67 -10.23
CA GLY A 242 2.76 25.28 -9.42
C GLY A 242 2.51 26.77 -9.24
N TYR A 243 2.64 27.25 -8.01
CA TYR A 243 2.63 28.66 -7.66
C TYR A 243 3.99 29.08 -7.10
N ASP A 244 4.54 30.18 -7.62
CA ASP A 244 5.64 30.90 -6.99
C ASP A 244 5.10 31.65 -5.76
N VAL A 245 5.62 31.27 -4.59
CA VAL A 245 5.27 31.82 -3.27
C VAL A 245 6.45 32.53 -2.60
N SER A 246 7.47 32.91 -3.37
CA SER A 246 8.59 33.74 -2.86
C SER A 246 8.13 35.09 -2.28
N ASP A 247 6.96 35.59 -2.72
CA ASP A 247 6.19 36.63 -2.07
C ASP A 247 4.81 36.05 -1.63
N PRO A 248 4.67 35.56 -0.38
CA PRO A 248 3.47 34.87 0.07
C PRO A 248 2.23 35.78 0.11
N ALA A 249 2.40 37.10 0.10
CA ALA A 249 1.29 38.05 -0.02
C ALA A 249 0.77 38.19 -1.46
N ASN A 250 1.52 37.71 -2.46
CA ASN A 250 1.19 37.79 -3.88
C ASN A 250 1.58 36.51 -4.63
N PRO A 251 0.99 35.33 -4.31
CA PRO A 251 1.30 34.09 -4.99
C PRO A 251 0.94 34.17 -6.48
N VAL A 252 1.79 33.60 -7.35
CA VAL A 252 1.62 33.66 -8.81
C VAL A 252 1.71 32.27 -9.41
N GLU A 253 0.73 31.88 -10.22
CA GLU A 253 0.79 30.64 -11.00
C GLU A 253 2.01 30.67 -11.93
N SER A 254 2.93 29.72 -11.76
CA SER A 254 4.17 29.61 -12.53
C SER A 254 4.07 28.61 -13.68
N TRP A 255 3.37 27.48 -13.46
CA TRP A 255 3.19 26.42 -14.45
C TRP A 255 1.95 25.59 -14.13
N SER A 256 1.44 24.87 -15.12
CA SER A 256 0.29 23.97 -14.98
C SER A 256 0.48 22.75 -15.90
N GLN A 257 0.12 21.57 -15.40
CA GLN A 257 0.09 20.30 -16.12
C GLN A 257 -1.31 19.67 -16.01
N PRO A 258 -1.92 19.16 -17.08
CA PRO A 258 -3.16 18.39 -16.97
C PRO A 258 -2.97 17.16 -16.07
N LEU A 259 -4.05 16.71 -15.44
CA LEU A 259 -4.14 15.48 -14.66
C LEU A 259 -5.44 14.78 -15.07
N GLU A 260 -5.41 14.19 -16.26
CA GLU A 260 -6.57 13.57 -16.91
C GLU A 260 -6.97 12.26 -16.21
N ASP A 261 -6.00 11.59 -15.59
CA ASP A 261 -6.16 10.30 -14.92
C ASP A 261 -6.04 10.41 -13.39
N ARG A 262 -6.40 9.33 -12.69
CA ARG A 262 -6.49 9.34 -11.23
C ARG A 262 -5.10 9.41 -10.59
N LEU A 263 -4.86 10.39 -9.71
CA LEU A 263 -3.69 10.41 -8.85
C LEU A 263 -3.75 9.24 -7.84
N VAL A 264 -2.69 8.42 -7.82
CA VAL A 264 -2.51 7.34 -6.82
C VAL A 264 -1.76 7.89 -5.62
N THR A 265 -0.61 8.48 -5.87
CA THR A 265 0.23 9.10 -4.84
C THR A 265 1.16 10.12 -5.49
N ALA A 266 1.69 11.02 -4.67
CA ALA A 266 2.85 11.80 -5.04
C ALA A 266 3.82 11.91 -3.86
N ARG A 267 5.08 12.15 -4.17
CA ARG A 267 6.16 12.42 -3.22
C ARG A 267 7.00 13.58 -3.72
N GLU A 268 7.54 14.37 -2.81
CA GLU A 268 8.58 15.36 -3.13
C GLU A 268 9.87 14.98 -2.41
N SER A 269 11.00 15.15 -3.10
CA SER A 269 12.32 15.07 -2.48
C SER A 269 13.30 15.93 -3.28
N GLY A 270 13.90 16.91 -2.62
CA GLY A 270 15.01 17.69 -3.19
C GLY A 270 14.64 18.55 -4.39
N GLY A 271 13.41 19.02 -4.48
CA GLY A 271 12.87 19.80 -5.60
C GLY A 271 12.29 18.95 -6.73
N GLN A 272 12.35 17.62 -6.61
CA GLN A 272 11.75 16.69 -7.58
C GLN A 272 10.42 16.16 -7.06
N LEU A 273 9.40 16.15 -7.92
CA LEU A 273 8.12 15.48 -7.69
C LEU A 273 8.13 14.11 -8.36
N TYR A 274 7.66 13.11 -7.63
CA TYR A 274 7.37 11.79 -8.15
C TYR A 274 5.86 11.57 -8.08
N VAL A 275 5.20 11.61 -9.24
CA VAL A 275 3.74 11.55 -9.35
C VAL A 275 3.34 10.23 -9.99
N VAL A 276 2.51 9.43 -9.31
CA VAL A 276 2.01 8.17 -9.85
C VAL A 276 0.53 8.30 -10.15
N THR A 277 0.16 8.09 -11.41
CA THR A 277 -1.23 8.11 -11.89
C THR A 277 -1.71 6.69 -12.21
N GLU A 278 -3.01 6.47 -12.15
CA GLU A 278 -3.68 5.26 -12.61
C GLU A 278 -4.63 5.59 -13.77
N THR A 279 -4.38 4.94 -14.91
CA THR A 279 -5.27 4.95 -16.08
C THR A 279 -6.01 3.62 -16.12
N PRO A 280 -7.35 3.57 -15.95
CA PRO A 280 -8.11 2.34 -16.13
C PRO A 280 -8.00 1.81 -17.57
N VAL A 281 -7.82 0.50 -17.73
CA VAL A 281 -7.69 -0.12 -19.07
C VAL A 281 -8.69 -1.25 -19.30
N GLY A 282 -9.07 -1.45 -20.56
CA GLY A 282 -10.07 -2.40 -20.99
C GLY A 282 -10.23 -2.44 -22.51
N TYR A 283 -11.37 -2.97 -22.98
CA TYR A 283 -11.63 -3.17 -24.42
C TYR A 283 -11.62 -1.87 -25.24
N GLU A 284 -12.01 -0.75 -24.62
CA GLU A 284 -12.17 0.55 -25.27
C GLU A 284 -10.98 1.50 -25.01
N THR A 285 -9.89 1.01 -24.41
CA THR A 285 -8.71 1.83 -24.11
C THR A 285 -8.15 2.49 -25.37
N GLY A 286 -8.09 3.82 -25.32
CA GLY A 286 -7.38 4.65 -26.28
C GLY A 286 -5.87 4.43 -26.18
N CYS A 287 -5.18 4.54 -27.31
CA CYS A 287 -3.71 4.53 -27.35
C CYS A 287 -3.26 5.70 -28.25
N PRO A 288 -2.27 6.50 -27.84
CA PRO A 288 -1.56 6.44 -26.54
C PRO A 288 -2.48 6.72 -25.33
N ILE A 289 -2.02 6.39 -24.12
CA ILE A 289 -2.68 6.82 -22.88
C ILE A 289 -2.13 8.19 -22.47
N GLU A 290 -2.94 9.04 -21.86
CA GLU A 290 -2.65 10.48 -21.71
C GLU A 290 -2.85 10.97 -20.26
N PRO A 291 -2.19 10.37 -19.25
CA PRO A 291 -2.45 10.67 -17.85
C PRO A 291 -2.18 12.12 -17.43
N LEU A 292 -1.22 12.78 -18.09
CA LEU A 292 -0.93 14.22 -17.95
C LEU A 292 -1.23 15.00 -19.24
N GLY A 293 -2.16 14.51 -20.06
CA GLY A 293 -2.54 15.11 -21.34
C GLY A 293 -1.64 14.73 -22.54
N GLU A 294 -1.99 15.25 -23.72
CA GLU A 294 -1.38 14.87 -25.02
C GLU A 294 0.15 15.08 -25.08
N ASP A 295 0.67 16.11 -24.39
CA ASP A 295 2.11 16.45 -24.41
C ASP A 295 2.98 15.42 -23.66
N HIS A 296 2.37 14.62 -22.78
CA HIS A 296 3.01 13.58 -21.97
C HIS A 296 2.34 12.21 -22.18
N ALA A 297 1.82 11.98 -23.39
CA ALA A 297 1.20 10.74 -23.80
C ALA A 297 2.21 9.57 -23.78
N VAL A 298 1.78 8.41 -23.25
CA VAL A 298 2.57 7.18 -23.21
C VAL A 298 2.10 6.22 -24.31
N ASP A 299 3.00 5.81 -25.20
CA ASP A 299 2.69 4.78 -26.19
C ASP A 299 2.38 3.46 -25.48
N CYS A 300 1.24 2.84 -25.82
CA CYS A 300 0.84 1.56 -25.24
C CYS A 300 1.88 0.44 -25.47
N GLY A 301 2.72 0.56 -26.50
CA GLY A 301 3.86 -0.33 -26.73
C GLY A 301 5.00 -0.17 -25.73
N ASP A 302 5.15 1.00 -25.10
CA ASP A 302 6.22 1.30 -24.15
C ASP A 302 5.84 0.94 -22.70
N VAL A 303 4.57 0.61 -22.46
CA VAL A 303 4.07 0.14 -21.16
C VAL A 303 4.71 -1.21 -20.83
N TYR A 304 5.23 -1.33 -19.61
CA TYR A 304 5.79 -2.56 -19.08
C TYR A 304 4.69 -3.49 -18.59
N ARG A 305 4.89 -4.79 -18.79
CA ARG A 305 3.99 -5.82 -18.29
C ARG A 305 4.75 -6.99 -17.69
N PRO A 306 4.12 -7.73 -16.77
CA PRO A 306 4.60 -9.06 -16.38
C PRO A 306 4.64 -9.99 -17.60
N GLY A 307 5.65 -10.86 -17.69
CA GLY A 307 5.70 -11.88 -18.75
C GLY A 307 4.46 -12.79 -18.79
N VAL A 308 3.80 -12.93 -17.65
CA VAL A 308 2.58 -13.74 -17.46
C VAL A 308 1.31 -12.92 -17.51
N GLN A 309 0.19 -13.60 -17.74
CA GLN A 309 -1.11 -12.96 -17.87
C GLN A 309 -1.69 -12.59 -16.49
N THR A 310 -1.88 -11.29 -16.27
CA THR A 310 -2.61 -10.73 -15.13
C THR A 310 -4.01 -10.25 -15.55
N SER A 311 -4.83 -9.76 -14.62
CA SER A 311 -6.14 -9.17 -14.94
C SER A 311 -6.03 -7.87 -15.75
N ALA A 312 -4.89 -7.17 -15.66
CA ALA A 312 -4.58 -5.96 -16.43
C ALA A 312 -5.72 -4.92 -16.38
N GLU A 313 -6.07 -4.48 -15.17
CA GLU A 313 -7.23 -3.61 -14.93
C GLU A 313 -6.90 -2.12 -15.06
N ALA A 314 -5.62 -1.77 -14.88
CA ALA A 314 -5.12 -0.41 -15.04
C ALA A 314 -3.66 -0.39 -15.47
N THR A 315 -3.21 0.77 -15.94
CA THR A 315 -1.79 1.11 -16.04
C THR A 315 -1.42 2.17 -15.01
N TYR A 316 -0.27 2.00 -14.37
CA TYR A 316 0.30 2.93 -13.41
C TYR A 316 1.48 3.64 -14.06
N THR A 317 1.40 4.95 -14.18
CA THR A 317 2.48 5.76 -14.77
C THR A 317 3.12 6.61 -13.70
N ALA A 318 4.40 6.38 -13.46
CA ALA A 318 5.23 7.21 -12.59
C ALA A 318 5.90 8.29 -13.43
N PHE A 319 5.76 9.54 -13.01
CA PHE A 319 6.37 10.72 -13.59
C PHE A 319 7.39 11.29 -12.63
N SER A 320 8.52 11.71 -13.16
CA SER A 320 9.49 12.56 -12.50
C SER A 320 9.33 13.98 -13.04
N ILE A 321 9.04 14.95 -12.16
CA ILE A 321 8.71 16.33 -12.54
C ILE A 321 9.54 17.31 -11.70
N ASP A 322 10.24 18.23 -12.35
CA ASP A 322 10.90 19.35 -11.66
C ASP A 322 9.83 20.26 -11.03
N ALA A 323 9.85 20.41 -9.70
CA ALA A 323 8.78 21.11 -9.00
C ALA A 323 8.71 22.60 -9.36
N ALA A 324 9.85 23.24 -9.64
CA ALA A 324 9.92 24.67 -9.88
C ALA A 324 9.37 25.06 -11.27
N SER A 325 9.60 24.23 -12.29
CA SER A 325 9.23 24.50 -13.68
C SER A 325 8.03 23.69 -14.18
N GLY A 326 7.67 22.62 -13.47
CA GLY A 326 6.63 21.67 -13.91
C GLY A 326 7.06 20.81 -15.10
N ALA A 327 8.35 20.81 -15.44
CA ALA A 327 8.87 20.02 -16.55
C ALA A 327 8.89 18.53 -16.18
N VAL A 328 8.20 17.70 -16.95
CA VAL A 328 8.33 16.24 -16.85
C VAL A 328 9.69 15.83 -17.44
N GLU A 329 10.53 15.24 -16.61
CA GLU A 329 11.89 14.83 -16.96
C GLU A 329 11.94 13.39 -17.47
N ASP A 330 11.21 12.50 -16.80
CA ASP A 330 11.13 11.09 -17.18
C ASP A 330 9.77 10.50 -16.78
N SER A 331 9.41 9.38 -17.40
CA SER A 331 8.20 8.64 -17.07
C SER A 331 8.35 7.16 -17.36
N VAL A 332 7.71 6.33 -16.55
CA VAL A 332 7.63 4.90 -16.77
C VAL A 332 6.23 4.38 -16.44
N SER A 333 5.70 3.50 -17.28
CA SER A 333 4.33 2.98 -17.15
C SER A 333 4.32 1.47 -17.05
N PHE A 334 3.47 0.92 -16.19
CA PHE A 334 3.33 -0.51 -15.92
C PHE A 334 1.88 -0.94 -15.92
N VAL A 335 1.59 -2.16 -16.36
CA VAL A 335 0.30 -2.79 -16.10
C VAL A 335 0.22 -3.25 -14.64
N GLY A 336 -0.90 -2.95 -13.99
CA GLY A 336 -1.22 -3.45 -12.65
C GLY A 336 -2.63 -4.03 -12.54
N THR A 337 -3.03 -4.40 -11.32
CA THR A 337 -4.26 -5.13 -11.03
C THR A 337 -5.36 -4.27 -10.41
N GLY A 338 -5.32 -2.96 -10.59
CA GLY A 338 -6.34 -2.05 -10.06
C GLY A 338 -6.22 -1.90 -8.54
N ASP A 339 -7.35 -2.07 -7.82
CA ASP A 339 -7.47 -1.78 -6.38
C ASP A 339 -6.43 -2.48 -5.47
N ASP A 340 -5.82 -3.59 -5.92
CA ASP A 340 -4.83 -4.36 -5.15
C ASP A 340 -3.37 -3.88 -5.34
N THR A 341 -3.16 -2.88 -6.20
CA THR A 341 -1.83 -2.33 -6.51
C THR A 341 -1.37 -1.38 -5.41
N VAL A 342 -0.23 -1.68 -4.79
CA VAL A 342 0.43 -0.82 -3.80
C VAL A 342 1.63 -0.13 -4.43
N VAL A 343 1.72 1.18 -4.20
CA VAL A 343 2.88 2.01 -4.55
C VAL A 343 3.62 2.35 -3.26
N TYR A 344 4.92 2.08 -3.21
CA TYR A 344 5.80 2.45 -2.11
C TYR A 344 7.06 3.11 -2.66
N MET A 345 7.49 4.22 -2.05
CA MET A 345 8.70 4.93 -2.45
C MET A 345 9.62 5.13 -1.26
N ALA A 346 10.91 4.91 -1.49
CA ALA A 346 12.00 5.11 -0.55
C ALA A 346 13.19 5.73 -1.27
N GLU A 347 14.25 6.04 -0.53
CA GLU A 347 15.46 6.65 -1.13
C GLU A 347 15.99 5.79 -2.28
N GLY A 348 16.08 6.41 -3.46
CA GLY A 348 16.56 5.81 -4.70
C GLY A 348 15.67 4.70 -5.28
N SER A 349 14.45 4.48 -4.79
CA SER A 349 13.64 3.33 -5.20
C SER A 349 12.14 3.60 -5.14
N LEU A 350 11.44 3.22 -6.22
CA LEU A 350 9.99 3.14 -6.29
C LEU A 350 9.61 1.66 -6.50
N TYR A 351 8.63 1.18 -5.75
CA TYR A 351 8.12 -0.17 -5.80
C TYR A 351 6.63 -0.14 -6.17
N LEU A 352 6.25 -0.98 -7.13
CA LEU A 352 4.86 -1.16 -7.55
C LEU A 352 4.50 -2.65 -7.43
N THR A 353 3.33 -2.95 -6.86
CA THR A 353 2.87 -4.34 -6.75
C THR A 353 1.80 -4.69 -7.78
N TYR A 354 1.71 -5.96 -8.15
CA TYR A 354 0.58 -6.51 -8.89
C TYR A 354 0.26 -7.92 -8.42
N THR A 355 -1.03 -8.28 -8.45
CA THR A 355 -1.50 -9.57 -7.96
C THR A 355 -1.46 -10.63 -9.06
N THR A 356 -0.73 -11.71 -8.82
CA THR A 356 -0.67 -12.92 -9.66
C THR A 356 -1.12 -14.15 -8.86
N GLY A 357 -1.12 -15.33 -9.49
CA GLY A 357 -1.47 -16.58 -8.85
C GLY A 357 -2.24 -17.52 -9.77
N LEU A 358 -2.36 -18.76 -9.32
CA LEU A 358 -3.07 -19.82 -10.04
C LEU A 358 -4.56 -19.52 -10.12
N SER A 359 -5.10 -19.65 -11.32
CA SER A 359 -6.55 -19.66 -11.47
C SER A 359 -7.13 -20.94 -10.86
N GLU A 360 -8.39 -20.85 -10.40
CA GLU A 360 -9.11 -22.02 -9.92
C GLU A 360 -9.30 -23.09 -11.02
N ALA A 361 -9.25 -22.70 -12.31
CA ALA A 361 -9.27 -23.67 -13.41
C ALA A 361 -7.93 -24.42 -13.54
N ASP A 362 -6.82 -23.70 -13.48
CA ASP A 362 -5.47 -24.27 -13.53
C ASP A 362 -5.21 -25.19 -12.33
N LEU A 363 -5.68 -24.80 -11.14
CA LEU A 363 -5.62 -25.63 -9.95
C LEU A 363 -6.45 -26.92 -10.11
N LEU A 364 -7.68 -26.82 -10.62
CA LEU A 364 -8.52 -27.98 -10.90
C LEU A 364 -7.86 -28.91 -11.93
N ALA A 365 -7.29 -28.34 -12.98
CA ALA A 365 -6.59 -29.10 -14.01
C ALA A 365 -5.39 -29.85 -13.44
N SER A 366 -4.56 -29.16 -12.66
CA SER A 366 -3.38 -29.71 -11.98
C SER A 366 -3.78 -30.85 -11.03
N TRP A 367 -4.79 -30.64 -10.19
CA TRP A 367 -5.30 -31.67 -9.29
C TRP A 367 -5.78 -32.92 -10.03
N VAL A 368 -6.60 -32.75 -11.08
CA VAL A 368 -7.12 -33.87 -11.88
C VAL A 368 -5.98 -34.66 -12.51
N THR A 369 -4.93 -33.98 -13.00
CA THR A 369 -3.78 -34.66 -13.59
C THR A 369 -2.93 -35.39 -12.54
N ASP A 370 -2.77 -34.79 -11.36
CA ASP A 370 -1.89 -35.28 -10.29
C ASP A 370 -2.44 -36.48 -9.53
N THR A 371 -3.75 -36.53 -9.28
CA THR A 371 -4.36 -37.62 -8.51
C THR A 371 -4.67 -38.85 -9.36
N ASP A 372 -4.53 -40.05 -8.80
CA ASP A 372 -4.93 -41.30 -9.44
C ASP A 372 -6.46 -41.55 -9.40
N ALA A 373 -7.22 -40.63 -8.79
CA ALA A 373 -8.67 -40.75 -8.64
C ALA A 373 -9.44 -40.66 -9.98
N PHE A 374 -8.85 -40.05 -11.00
CA PHE A 374 -9.48 -39.85 -12.30
C PHE A 374 -8.99 -40.85 -13.37
N PRO A 375 -9.89 -41.40 -14.20
CA PRO A 375 -9.48 -42.21 -15.33
C PRO A 375 -8.78 -41.35 -16.40
N GLN A 376 -7.87 -41.97 -17.17
CA GLN A 376 -7.04 -41.25 -18.14
C GLN A 376 -7.83 -40.39 -19.13
N HIS A 377 -8.98 -40.86 -19.62
CA HIS A 377 -9.80 -40.10 -20.56
C HIS A 377 -10.36 -38.78 -19.97
N VAL A 378 -10.56 -38.71 -18.66
CA VAL A 378 -10.95 -37.47 -17.97
C VAL A 378 -9.74 -36.55 -17.84
N LYS A 379 -8.57 -37.09 -17.45
CA LYS A 379 -7.31 -36.33 -17.38
C LYS A 379 -6.97 -35.69 -18.73
N ASP A 380 -7.03 -36.48 -19.81
CA ASP A 380 -6.76 -36.01 -21.17
C ASP A 380 -7.74 -34.90 -21.57
N ARG A 381 -9.03 -35.06 -21.25
CA ARG A 381 -10.06 -34.06 -21.56
C ARG A 381 -9.87 -32.76 -20.77
N VAL A 382 -9.51 -32.85 -19.49
CA VAL A 382 -9.25 -31.68 -18.64
C VAL A 382 -8.00 -30.94 -19.10
N ALA A 383 -6.92 -31.64 -19.43
CA ALA A 383 -5.71 -31.04 -20.00
C ALA A 383 -6.00 -30.36 -21.34
N GLU A 384 -6.82 -30.98 -22.20
CA GLU A 384 -7.29 -30.37 -23.45
C GLU A 384 -8.06 -29.07 -23.20
N ILE A 385 -9.01 -29.07 -22.25
CA ILE A 385 -9.80 -27.88 -21.90
C ILE A 385 -8.92 -26.77 -21.32
N ASN A 386 -7.89 -27.11 -20.53
CA ASN A 386 -7.01 -26.10 -19.93
C ASN A 386 -6.25 -25.29 -21.01
N GLY A 387 -5.91 -25.94 -22.12
CA GLY A 387 -5.27 -25.30 -23.27
C GLY A 387 -6.20 -24.50 -24.18
N TYR A 388 -7.49 -24.42 -23.88
CA TYR A 388 -8.43 -23.62 -24.68
C TYR A 388 -8.30 -22.12 -24.37
N ASP A 389 -8.36 -21.31 -25.44
CA ASP A 389 -8.47 -19.85 -25.36
C ASP A 389 -9.92 -19.44 -25.07
N ILE A 390 -10.36 -19.69 -23.84
CA ILE A 390 -11.67 -19.31 -23.28
C ILE A 390 -11.49 -18.85 -21.84
N SER A 391 -12.47 -18.11 -21.30
CA SER A 391 -12.39 -17.61 -19.92
C SER A 391 -12.21 -18.72 -18.88
N GLU A 392 -11.54 -18.39 -17.77
CA GLU A 392 -11.27 -19.32 -16.67
C GLU A 392 -12.55 -19.95 -16.12
N ARG A 393 -13.62 -19.15 -16.02
CA ARG A 393 -14.95 -19.63 -15.62
C ARG A 393 -15.54 -20.64 -16.61
N SER A 394 -15.25 -20.48 -17.91
CA SER A 394 -15.69 -21.43 -18.93
C SER A 394 -14.87 -22.71 -18.86
N LYS A 395 -13.54 -22.62 -18.69
CA LYS A 395 -12.68 -23.78 -18.45
C LYS A 395 -13.18 -24.61 -17.27
N GLN A 396 -13.42 -23.97 -16.11
CA GLN A 396 -13.97 -24.64 -14.92
C GLN A 396 -15.30 -25.37 -15.20
N ARG A 397 -16.22 -24.72 -15.92
CA ARG A 397 -17.52 -25.33 -16.25
C ARG A 397 -17.35 -26.54 -17.16
N GLU A 398 -16.53 -26.43 -18.21
CA GLU A 398 -16.28 -27.52 -19.15
C GLU A 398 -15.55 -28.69 -18.47
N MET A 399 -14.56 -28.42 -17.62
CA MET A 399 -13.88 -29.42 -16.81
C MET A 399 -14.86 -30.12 -15.85
N GLY A 400 -15.70 -29.35 -15.16
CA GLY A 400 -16.76 -29.88 -14.30
C GLY A 400 -17.73 -30.78 -15.05
N MET A 401 -18.11 -30.42 -16.29
CA MET A 401 -18.96 -31.27 -17.13
C MET A 401 -18.26 -32.56 -17.58
N ALA A 402 -16.95 -32.52 -17.88
CA ALA A 402 -16.18 -33.71 -18.22
C ALA A 402 -16.12 -34.70 -17.04
N ILE A 403 -15.88 -34.18 -15.83
CA ILE A 403 -15.90 -34.98 -14.59
C ILE A 403 -17.31 -35.53 -14.33
N GLU A 404 -18.36 -34.71 -14.43
CA GLU A 404 -19.74 -35.13 -14.20
C GLU A 404 -20.20 -36.20 -15.20
N GLN A 405 -19.79 -36.10 -16.47
CA GLN A 405 -20.11 -37.10 -17.49
C GLN A 405 -19.52 -38.46 -17.14
N TRP A 406 -18.28 -38.50 -16.63
CA TRP A 406 -17.68 -39.74 -16.14
C TRP A 406 -18.42 -40.26 -14.90
N LEU A 407 -18.71 -39.41 -13.91
CA LEU A 407 -19.43 -39.82 -12.70
C LEU A 407 -20.81 -40.43 -13.01
N ARG A 408 -21.54 -39.88 -13.99
CA ARG A 408 -22.83 -40.42 -14.46
C ARG A 408 -22.73 -41.80 -15.12
N SER A 409 -21.53 -42.24 -15.51
CA SER A 409 -21.31 -43.58 -16.05
C SER A 409 -21.18 -44.67 -14.99
N LEU A 410 -21.02 -44.28 -13.72
CA LEU A 410 -20.84 -45.17 -12.57
C LEU A 410 -22.19 -45.58 -11.94
N SER A 411 -22.19 -46.63 -11.11
CA SER A 411 -23.37 -46.98 -10.31
C SER A 411 -23.63 -45.92 -9.22
N GLU A 412 -24.87 -45.85 -8.72
CA GLU A 412 -25.26 -44.87 -7.70
C GLU A 412 -24.40 -44.97 -6.43
N GLU A 413 -24.13 -46.18 -5.95
CA GLU A 413 -23.31 -46.44 -4.76
C GLU A 413 -21.82 -46.07 -4.98
N GLU A 414 -21.24 -46.45 -6.13
CA GLU A 414 -19.86 -46.07 -6.47
C GLU A 414 -19.72 -44.56 -6.65
N ARG A 415 -20.70 -43.92 -7.29
CA ARG A 415 -20.73 -42.49 -7.56
C ARG A 415 -20.78 -41.67 -6.27
N GLU A 416 -21.65 -42.01 -5.32
CA GLU A 416 -21.74 -41.27 -4.04
C GLU A 416 -20.47 -41.38 -3.18
N GLY A 417 -19.75 -42.51 -3.26
CA GLY A 417 -18.45 -42.67 -2.62
C GLY A 417 -17.40 -41.74 -3.24
N ILE A 418 -17.24 -41.84 -4.57
CA ILE A 418 -16.26 -41.07 -5.33
C ILE A 418 -16.55 -39.56 -5.25
N GLU A 419 -17.81 -39.13 -5.37
CA GLU A 419 -18.17 -37.70 -5.26
C GLU A 419 -17.74 -37.09 -3.91
N ARG A 420 -17.85 -37.84 -2.81
CA ARG A 420 -17.39 -37.40 -1.48
C ARG A 420 -15.87 -37.30 -1.43
N ASP A 421 -15.17 -38.32 -1.90
CA ASP A 421 -13.71 -38.39 -1.87
C ASP A 421 -13.09 -37.32 -2.77
N LEU A 422 -13.68 -37.06 -3.93
CA LEU A 422 -13.26 -36.00 -4.84
C LEU A 422 -13.46 -34.60 -4.24
N ARG A 423 -14.59 -34.33 -3.58
CA ARG A 423 -14.82 -33.03 -2.96
C ARG A 423 -13.78 -32.75 -1.87
N GLY A 424 -13.64 -33.67 -0.91
CA GLY A 424 -12.67 -33.51 0.17
C GLY A 424 -11.23 -33.47 -0.33
N GLY A 425 -10.89 -34.31 -1.32
CA GLY A 425 -9.56 -34.32 -1.90
C GLY A 425 -9.20 -33.04 -2.67
N PHE A 426 -10.18 -32.36 -3.27
CA PHE A 426 -9.93 -31.04 -3.89
C PHE A 426 -9.85 -29.93 -2.85
N GLU A 427 -10.65 -29.98 -1.78
CA GLU A 427 -10.56 -29.03 -0.66
C GLU A 427 -9.20 -29.12 0.06
N GLU A 428 -8.68 -30.34 0.25
CA GLU A 428 -7.33 -30.59 0.77
C GLU A 428 -6.25 -30.10 -0.21
N TYR A 429 -6.37 -30.41 -1.50
CA TYR A 429 -5.41 -29.94 -2.51
C TYR A 429 -5.38 -28.41 -2.62
N ARG A 430 -6.54 -27.75 -2.51
CA ARG A 430 -6.63 -26.29 -2.43
C ARG A 430 -5.94 -25.71 -1.21
N ALA A 431 -6.09 -26.36 -0.06
CA ALA A 431 -5.44 -25.96 1.18
C ALA A 431 -3.91 -26.09 1.07
N ASP A 432 -3.43 -27.17 0.44
CA ASP A 432 -2.00 -27.42 0.23
C ASP A 432 -1.34 -26.43 -0.74
N HIS A 433 -2.11 -25.79 -1.62
CA HIS A 433 -1.61 -24.84 -2.63
C HIS A 433 -2.07 -23.39 -2.38
N GLN A 434 -2.40 -23.05 -1.12
CA GLN A 434 -2.93 -21.73 -0.76
C GLN A 434 -1.96 -20.58 -1.11
N GLU A 435 -0.65 -20.79 -0.99
CA GLU A 435 0.39 -19.78 -1.29
C GLU A 435 0.54 -19.51 -2.79
N GLU A 436 0.11 -20.44 -3.66
CA GLU A 436 0.16 -20.33 -5.11
C GLU A 436 -1.11 -19.70 -5.71
N LEU A 437 -2.23 -19.66 -4.97
CA LEU A 437 -3.50 -19.10 -5.45
C LEU A 437 -3.48 -17.58 -5.53
N VAL A 438 -2.77 -16.94 -4.59
CA VAL A 438 -2.68 -15.49 -4.49
C VAL A 438 -1.26 -15.12 -4.13
N GLN A 439 -0.62 -14.39 -5.03
CA GLN A 439 0.74 -13.91 -4.89
C GLN A 439 0.81 -12.44 -5.27
N THR A 440 1.69 -11.71 -4.61
CA THR A 440 2.04 -10.35 -4.95
C THR A 440 3.41 -10.34 -5.57
N SER A 441 3.48 -9.89 -6.81
CA SER A 441 4.73 -9.54 -7.45
C SER A 441 5.03 -8.07 -7.24
N VAL A 442 6.30 -7.74 -7.06
CA VAL A 442 6.83 -6.40 -6.86
C VAL A 442 7.74 -6.08 -8.03
N VAL A 443 7.58 -4.89 -8.60
CA VAL A 443 8.49 -4.30 -9.59
C VAL A 443 9.32 -3.23 -8.89
N HIS A 444 10.64 -3.33 -9.00
CA HIS A 444 11.56 -2.26 -8.59
C HIS A 444 11.77 -1.28 -9.73
N VAL A 445 11.77 0.01 -9.40
CA VAL A 445 12.17 1.10 -10.28
C VAL A 445 13.24 1.89 -9.55
N ALA A 446 14.46 1.87 -10.09
CA ALA A 446 15.55 2.69 -9.59
C ALA A 446 15.26 4.16 -9.92
N VAL A 447 15.49 5.03 -8.93
CA VAL A 447 15.25 6.47 -9.02
C VAL A 447 16.56 7.19 -8.77
N GLU A 448 17.10 7.88 -9.79
CA GLU A 448 18.39 8.57 -9.70
C GLU A 448 18.34 9.90 -10.47
N ASP A 449 18.51 11.03 -9.78
CA ASP A 449 18.56 12.37 -10.39
C ASP A 449 17.40 12.65 -11.36
N GLY A 450 16.19 12.22 -11.01
CA GLY A 450 14.99 12.36 -11.84
C GLY A 450 14.79 11.27 -12.91
N ASP A 451 15.80 10.45 -13.19
CA ASP A 451 15.67 9.30 -14.10
C ASP A 451 14.94 8.13 -13.41
N LEU A 452 14.06 7.45 -14.15
CA LEU A 452 13.29 6.29 -13.71
C LEU A 452 13.67 5.05 -14.52
N ARG A 453 14.24 4.03 -13.87
CA ARG A 453 14.73 2.82 -14.54
C ARG A 453 14.10 1.57 -13.98
N VAL A 454 13.39 0.83 -14.83
CA VAL A 454 12.82 -0.47 -14.46
C VAL A 454 13.93 -1.45 -14.13
N GLY A 455 13.88 -1.99 -12.92
CA GLY A 455 14.81 -2.98 -12.38
C GLY A 455 14.22 -4.39 -12.42
N GLU A 456 14.54 -5.16 -11.38
CA GLU A 456 14.13 -6.54 -11.25
C GLU A 456 12.71 -6.68 -10.67
N THR A 457 12.22 -7.92 -10.63
CA THR A 457 10.93 -8.28 -10.02
C THR A 457 11.09 -9.42 -9.03
N GLY A 458 10.37 -9.36 -7.92
CA GLY A 458 10.26 -10.46 -6.96
C GLY A 458 8.80 -10.80 -6.68
N THR A 459 8.54 -12.01 -6.19
CA THR A 459 7.17 -12.48 -5.89
C THR A 459 7.12 -13.06 -4.48
N VAL A 460 6.08 -12.69 -3.73
CA VAL A 460 5.77 -13.20 -2.40
C VAL A 460 4.32 -13.70 -2.34
N PRO A 461 4.01 -14.75 -1.57
CA PRO A 461 2.63 -15.16 -1.32
C PRO A 461 1.77 -14.09 -0.62
N GLY A 462 0.47 -14.09 -0.92
CA GLY A 462 -0.52 -13.22 -0.28
C GLY A 462 -0.59 -11.81 -0.86
N GLU A 463 -1.38 -10.96 -0.20
CA GLU A 463 -1.66 -9.57 -0.59
C GLU A 463 -1.17 -8.59 0.49
N PRO A 464 -0.45 -7.51 0.12
CA PRO A 464 -0.09 -6.45 1.05
C PRO A 464 -1.32 -5.62 1.44
N LEU A 465 -1.32 -5.06 2.65
CA LEU A 465 -2.44 -4.25 3.14
C LEU A 465 -2.58 -2.91 2.39
N ASN A 466 -1.49 -2.15 2.34
CA ASN A 466 -1.38 -0.81 1.73
C ASN A 466 0.11 -0.41 1.72
N GLN A 467 0.42 0.86 1.43
CA GLN A 467 1.79 1.37 1.41
C GLN A 467 2.60 1.08 2.69
N PHE A 468 1.98 1.01 3.87
CA PHE A 468 2.67 0.74 5.14
C PHE A 468 3.09 -0.72 5.29
N ALA A 469 2.56 -1.62 4.46
CA ALA A 469 2.98 -3.02 4.44
C ALA A 469 4.40 -3.21 3.89
N LEU A 470 4.95 -2.20 3.20
CA LEU A 470 6.29 -2.22 2.64
C LEU A 470 7.21 -1.26 3.38
N ASP A 471 8.48 -1.65 3.53
CA ASP A 471 9.54 -0.81 4.09
C ASP A 471 10.91 -1.20 3.53
N LYS A 472 11.75 -0.21 3.21
CA LYS A 472 13.16 -0.41 2.82
C LYS A 472 14.08 -0.14 4.01
N TYR A 473 14.85 -1.14 4.42
CA TYR A 473 15.78 -1.04 5.56
C TYR A 473 17.06 -1.84 5.34
N GLU A 474 18.21 -1.20 5.54
CA GLU A 474 19.55 -1.82 5.44
C GLU A 474 19.78 -2.72 4.19
N GLY A 475 19.29 -2.25 3.03
CA GLY A 475 19.43 -2.95 1.75
C GLY A 475 18.41 -4.08 1.53
N THR A 476 17.43 -4.22 2.41
CA THR A 476 16.30 -5.15 2.29
C THR A 476 15.00 -4.40 2.02
N LEU A 477 14.07 -5.06 1.32
CA LEU A 477 12.66 -4.69 1.24
C LEU A 477 11.86 -5.67 2.10
N ARG A 478 11.20 -5.15 3.12
CA ARG A 478 10.32 -5.88 4.04
C ARG A 478 8.88 -5.73 3.54
N ILE A 479 8.15 -6.83 3.39
CA ILE A 479 6.76 -6.81 2.92
C ILE A 479 5.87 -7.72 3.77
N ALA A 480 4.82 -7.16 4.37
CA ALA A 480 3.84 -7.90 5.15
C ALA A 480 2.60 -8.23 4.31
N THR A 481 2.22 -9.50 4.23
CA THR A 481 1.11 -9.98 3.38
C THR A 481 0.11 -10.84 4.15
N THR A 482 -1.13 -10.83 3.68
CA THR A 482 -2.19 -11.76 4.12
C THR A 482 -2.47 -12.76 3.02
N ILE A 483 -2.42 -14.06 3.33
CA ILE A 483 -2.87 -15.12 2.43
C ILE A 483 -4.33 -15.47 2.79
N PRO A 484 -5.29 -15.34 1.85
CA PRO A 484 -6.70 -15.59 2.11
C PRO A 484 -6.99 -17.09 2.30
N ARG A 485 -8.07 -17.45 3.00
CA ARG A 485 -8.51 -18.86 3.16
C ARG A 485 -8.66 -19.56 1.81
N ALA A 486 -8.21 -20.81 1.73
CA ALA A 486 -8.44 -21.66 0.55
C ALA A 486 -8.70 -23.11 0.95
N GLY A 487 -9.81 -23.69 0.47
CA GLY A 487 -10.21 -25.03 0.87
C GLY A 487 -10.39 -25.12 2.38
N ASP A 488 -9.70 -26.06 3.01
CA ASP A 488 -9.66 -26.22 4.47
C ASP A 488 -8.57 -25.37 5.17
N ALA A 489 -7.72 -24.66 4.42
CA ALA A 489 -6.69 -23.81 5.00
C ALA A 489 -7.27 -22.49 5.53
N GLU A 490 -6.88 -22.16 6.77
CA GLU A 490 -7.16 -20.88 7.41
C GLU A 490 -6.33 -19.76 6.76
N SER A 491 -6.77 -18.50 6.92
CA SER A 491 -5.95 -17.37 6.48
C SER A 491 -4.68 -17.27 7.32
N THR A 492 -3.56 -16.87 6.71
CA THR A 492 -2.27 -16.70 7.40
C THR A 492 -1.63 -15.39 7.01
N ASN A 493 -0.94 -14.75 7.96
CA ASN A 493 -0.15 -13.56 7.70
C ASN A 493 1.34 -13.91 7.69
N GLN A 494 2.08 -13.26 6.80
CA GLN A 494 3.51 -13.45 6.62
C GLN A 494 4.20 -12.08 6.54
N LEU A 495 5.46 -12.04 6.91
CA LEU A 495 6.35 -10.90 6.66
C LEU A 495 7.58 -11.44 5.96
N HIS A 496 7.79 -11.00 4.73
CA HIS A 496 8.89 -11.43 3.87
C HIS A 496 10.00 -10.39 3.86
N VAL A 497 11.23 -10.87 3.74
CA VAL A 497 12.42 -10.06 3.50
C VAL A 497 12.96 -10.41 2.12
N LEU A 498 13.07 -9.39 1.29
CA LEU A 498 13.66 -9.46 -0.04
C LEU A 498 14.90 -8.56 -0.08
N ASP A 499 15.85 -8.85 -0.96
CA ASP A 499 16.87 -7.87 -1.33
C ASP A 499 16.22 -6.63 -1.99
N SER A 500 16.61 -5.42 -1.59
CA SER A 500 15.88 -4.21 -1.99
C SER A 500 15.99 -3.83 -3.47
N GLU A 501 16.97 -4.36 -4.20
CA GLU A 501 17.19 -4.05 -5.62
C GLU A 501 16.85 -5.24 -6.51
N THR A 502 17.39 -6.41 -6.18
CA THR A 502 17.19 -7.64 -6.97
C THR A 502 15.85 -8.31 -6.66
N LEU A 503 15.22 -7.96 -5.54
CA LEU A 503 13.97 -8.54 -5.05
C LEU A 503 14.04 -10.07 -4.85
N ALA A 504 15.25 -10.63 -4.73
CA ALA A 504 15.45 -12.02 -4.38
C ALA A 504 15.01 -12.27 -2.93
N GLY A 505 14.23 -13.33 -2.71
CA GLY A 505 13.78 -13.71 -1.38
C GLY A 505 14.93 -14.15 -0.48
N GLU A 506 14.99 -13.60 0.73
CA GLU A 506 16.01 -13.93 1.73
C GLU A 506 15.41 -14.78 2.86
N ASP A 507 14.34 -14.31 3.51
CA ASP A 507 13.65 -15.05 4.58
C ASP A 507 12.19 -14.59 4.78
N LYS A 508 11.45 -15.24 5.68
CA LYS A 508 10.09 -14.86 6.09
C LYS A 508 9.73 -15.27 7.51
N VAL A 509 8.96 -14.41 8.18
CA VAL A 509 8.25 -14.71 9.42
C VAL A 509 6.82 -15.13 9.12
N THR A 510 6.33 -16.17 9.79
CA THR A 510 4.95 -16.67 9.64
C THR A 510 4.27 -16.85 11.00
N GLY A 511 3.01 -17.28 11.00
CA GLY A 511 2.30 -17.66 12.23
C GLY A 511 1.68 -16.49 13.01
N MET A 512 1.64 -15.30 12.41
CA MET A 512 0.94 -14.14 12.95
C MET A 512 -0.56 -14.24 12.63
N GLY A 513 -1.38 -14.31 13.68
CA GLY A 513 -2.83 -14.19 13.59
C GLY A 513 -3.48 -15.29 12.75
N LYS A 514 -3.50 -16.53 13.26
CA LYS A 514 -4.18 -17.65 12.59
C LYS A 514 -5.63 -17.31 12.30
N ASP A 515 -6.01 -17.43 11.03
CA ASP A 515 -7.34 -17.15 10.54
C ASP A 515 -7.77 -15.69 10.71
N GLN A 516 -6.80 -14.76 10.71
CA GLN A 516 -6.94 -13.31 10.81
C GLN A 516 -6.19 -12.65 9.64
N ARG A 517 -6.49 -11.37 9.36
CA ARG A 517 -5.77 -10.56 8.37
C ARG A 517 -4.97 -9.46 9.02
N ILE A 518 -3.91 -9.00 8.38
CA ILE A 518 -3.21 -7.77 8.77
C ILE A 518 -4.18 -6.59 8.70
N TYR A 519 -4.18 -5.76 9.73
CA TYR A 519 -5.01 -4.56 9.83
C TYR A 519 -4.19 -3.29 9.91
N SER A 520 -3.02 -3.36 10.55
CA SER A 520 -2.00 -2.31 10.48
C SER A 520 -0.63 -2.92 10.68
N VAL A 521 0.38 -2.25 10.15
CA VAL A 521 1.79 -2.59 10.32
C VAL A 521 2.61 -1.31 10.31
N ARG A 522 3.63 -1.27 11.15
CA ARG A 522 4.57 -0.15 11.25
C ARG A 522 5.97 -0.67 11.47
N TYR A 523 6.88 -0.26 10.61
CA TYR A 523 8.30 -0.53 10.74
C TYR A 523 8.98 0.64 11.46
N VAL A 524 9.90 0.33 12.37
CA VAL A 524 10.66 1.27 13.19
C VAL A 524 12.08 0.71 13.34
N GLY A 525 12.99 1.16 12.47
CA GLY A 525 14.35 0.61 12.45
C GLY A 525 14.36 -0.90 12.28
N ASP A 526 14.96 -1.59 13.25
CA ASP A 526 15.07 -3.04 13.35
C ASP A 526 13.80 -3.74 13.86
N THR A 527 12.69 -3.04 14.08
CA THR A 527 11.47 -3.66 14.62
C THR A 527 10.28 -3.41 13.71
N ALA A 528 9.38 -4.40 13.57
CA ALA A 528 8.05 -4.22 13.01
C ALA A 528 6.96 -4.55 14.04
N TYR A 529 5.97 -3.67 14.10
CA TYR A 529 4.76 -3.82 14.89
C TYR A 529 3.60 -4.12 13.98
N LEU A 530 2.86 -5.18 14.25
CA LEU A 530 1.79 -5.65 13.37
C LEU A 530 0.54 -6.00 14.17
N VAL A 531 -0.61 -5.53 13.71
CA VAL A 531 -1.91 -5.82 14.30
C VAL A 531 -2.73 -6.62 13.30
N THR A 532 -3.36 -7.70 13.77
CA THR A 532 -4.26 -8.51 12.94
C THR A 532 -5.68 -8.51 13.48
N PHE A 533 -6.70 -8.52 12.62
CA PHE A 533 -8.10 -8.44 13.05
C PHE A 533 -8.94 -9.66 12.64
N ARG A 534 -9.83 -10.06 13.57
CA ARG A 534 -11.09 -10.77 13.26
C ARG A 534 -12.19 -10.43 14.27
N GLN A 535 -11.83 -10.34 15.56
CA GLN A 535 -12.68 -9.95 16.71
C GLN A 535 -11.86 -9.48 17.94
N VAL A 536 -10.64 -10.00 18.10
CA VAL A 536 -9.66 -9.63 19.13
C VAL A 536 -8.31 -9.52 18.44
N ASP A 537 -7.57 -8.46 18.76
CA ASP A 537 -6.39 -8.09 18.01
C ASP A 537 -5.14 -8.45 18.77
N PRO A 538 -4.40 -9.45 18.29
CA PRO A 538 -3.04 -9.58 18.69
C PRO A 538 -2.20 -8.49 18.00
N PHE A 539 -1.54 -7.69 18.83
CA PHE A 539 -0.37 -6.89 18.51
C PHE A 539 0.85 -7.82 18.53
N TYR A 540 1.63 -7.85 17.46
CA TYR A 540 2.84 -8.65 17.28
C TYR A 540 4.05 -7.73 17.19
N VAL A 541 5.18 -8.22 17.71
CA VAL A 541 6.50 -7.58 17.60
C VAL A 541 7.43 -8.53 16.84
N VAL A 542 7.96 -8.07 15.72
CA VAL A 542 8.92 -8.79 14.87
C VAL A 542 10.25 -8.04 14.89
N ASP A 543 11.33 -8.77 15.11
CA ASP A 543 12.69 -8.26 15.15
C ASP A 543 13.41 -8.45 13.81
N PHE A 544 14.28 -7.50 13.51
CA PHE A 544 15.17 -7.39 12.35
C PHE A 544 16.56 -6.92 12.79
N GLU A 545 17.02 -7.24 14.01
CA GLU A 545 18.39 -6.96 14.45
C GLU A 545 19.40 -7.58 13.46
N GLU A 546 19.05 -8.75 12.91
CA GLU A 546 19.61 -9.28 11.67
C GLU A 546 18.62 -9.02 10.51
N PRO A 547 18.82 -7.98 9.66
CA PRO A 547 17.80 -7.54 8.69
C PRO A 547 17.32 -8.62 7.71
N ARG A 548 18.14 -9.65 7.50
CA ARG A 548 17.91 -10.77 6.57
C ARG A 548 17.39 -12.04 7.23
N ASP A 549 17.31 -12.09 8.56
CA ASP A 549 16.87 -13.23 9.36
C ASP A 549 15.92 -12.73 10.47
N PRO A 550 14.67 -12.38 10.12
CA PRO A 550 13.72 -11.78 11.05
C PRO A 550 13.11 -12.80 12.02
N GLU A 551 12.83 -12.36 13.26
CA GLU A 551 12.27 -13.24 14.31
C GLU A 551 10.97 -12.69 14.92
N LEU A 552 9.97 -13.54 15.14
CA LEU A 552 8.78 -13.16 15.91
C LEU A 552 9.09 -13.19 17.41
N LEU A 553 9.16 -12.02 18.05
CA LEU A 553 9.51 -11.91 19.47
C LEU A 553 8.31 -12.07 20.40
N GLY A 554 7.24 -11.31 20.16
CA GLY A 554 6.19 -11.10 21.14
C GLY A 554 4.79 -11.01 20.56
N LYS A 555 3.79 -11.22 21.43
CA LYS A 555 2.38 -11.00 21.10
C LYS A 555 1.57 -10.54 22.31
N LEU A 556 0.64 -9.63 22.09
CA LEU A 556 -0.27 -9.08 23.10
C LEU A 556 -1.69 -9.04 22.53
N LYS A 557 -2.65 -9.68 23.21
CA LYS A 557 -4.05 -9.72 22.77
C LYS A 557 -4.89 -8.67 23.49
N LEU A 558 -5.63 -7.86 22.73
CA LEU A 558 -6.47 -6.80 23.28
C LEU A 558 -7.81 -6.66 22.56
N PRO A 559 -8.84 -6.13 23.25
CA PRO A 559 -10.09 -5.75 22.60
C PRO A 559 -9.91 -4.50 21.74
N GLY A 560 -10.70 -4.42 20.68
CA GLY A 560 -10.58 -3.39 19.66
C GLY A 560 -9.41 -3.66 18.71
N PHE A 561 -9.10 -2.67 17.88
CA PHE A 561 -8.08 -2.73 16.85
C PHE A 561 -7.41 -1.39 16.62
N SER A 562 -6.17 -1.40 16.12
CA SER A 562 -5.43 -0.20 15.74
C SER A 562 -5.30 -0.12 14.22
N ASN A 563 -5.76 1.00 13.66
CA ASN A 563 -5.71 1.34 12.24
C ASN A 563 -4.38 2.01 11.88
N TYR A 564 -3.86 2.75 12.84
CA TYR A 564 -2.62 3.50 12.74
C TYR A 564 -1.75 3.22 13.95
N LEU A 565 -0.47 2.97 13.70
CA LEU A 565 0.56 2.74 14.72
C LEU A 565 1.61 3.83 14.58
N HIS A 566 1.92 4.51 15.68
CA HIS A 566 2.91 5.57 15.74
C HIS A 566 3.98 5.24 16.81
N PRO A 567 5.27 5.17 16.45
CA PRO A 567 6.33 5.05 17.45
C PRO A 567 6.43 6.35 18.26
N VAL A 568 6.24 6.25 19.56
CA VAL A 568 6.46 7.39 20.48
C VAL A 568 7.96 7.52 20.74
N ASP A 569 8.57 6.39 21.09
CA ASP A 569 10.00 6.19 21.27
C ASP A 569 10.34 4.72 21.01
N ASN A 570 11.55 4.31 21.37
CA ASN A 570 12.11 2.98 21.12
C ASN A 570 11.46 1.88 21.98
N GLN A 571 10.69 2.26 23.01
CA GLN A 571 10.10 1.36 23.99
C GLN A 571 8.58 1.50 24.04
N THR A 572 8.00 2.40 23.24
CA THR A 572 6.59 2.77 23.34
C THR A 572 5.97 3.00 21.96
N VAL A 573 4.85 2.34 21.70
CA VAL A 573 4.08 2.48 20.45
C VAL A 573 2.66 2.92 20.77
N LEU A 574 2.20 3.98 20.11
CA LEU A 574 0.82 4.45 20.19
C LEU A 574 0.00 3.82 19.06
N GLY A 575 -1.05 3.08 19.41
CA GLY A 575 -2.05 2.60 18.47
C GLY A 575 -3.31 3.45 18.50
N ILE A 576 -3.81 3.85 17.33
CA ILE A 576 -5.08 4.55 17.16
C ILE A 576 -5.99 3.71 16.27
N GLY A 577 -7.20 3.44 16.73
CA GLY A 577 -8.21 2.72 15.97
C GLY A 577 -9.55 2.71 16.71
N LYS A 578 -10.18 1.54 16.84
CA LYS A 578 -11.54 1.44 17.38
C LYS A 578 -11.78 0.27 18.32
N GLU A 579 -12.67 0.47 19.27
CA GLU A 579 -13.29 -0.58 20.08
C GLU A 579 -14.80 -0.33 20.17
N ASP A 580 -15.62 -1.34 19.92
CA ASP A 580 -17.09 -1.22 19.92
C ASP A 580 -17.65 -0.06 19.07
N ARG A 581 -16.98 0.22 17.93
CA ARG A 581 -17.23 1.36 16.99
C ARG A 581 -16.83 2.74 17.51
N HIS A 582 -16.23 2.85 18.68
CA HIS A 582 -15.75 4.11 19.21
C HIS A 582 -14.24 4.24 19.00
N VAL A 583 -13.75 5.46 18.82
CA VAL A 583 -12.33 5.75 18.69
C VAL A 583 -11.60 5.33 19.97
N LYS A 584 -10.46 4.68 19.79
CA LYS A 584 -9.59 4.23 20.87
C LYS A 584 -8.13 4.57 20.56
N ALA A 585 -7.44 5.10 21.55
CA ALA A 585 -5.98 5.17 21.59
C ALA A 585 -5.46 4.18 22.63
N ALA A 586 -4.37 3.47 22.34
CA ALA A 586 -3.72 2.54 23.25
C ALA A 586 -2.21 2.75 23.21
N LEU A 587 -1.58 2.84 24.37
CA LEU A 587 -0.15 2.94 24.53
C LEU A 587 0.42 1.55 24.82
N PHE A 588 1.26 1.03 23.94
CA PHE A 588 1.92 -0.26 24.09
C PHE A 588 3.33 -0.05 24.66
N ASP A 589 3.62 -0.69 25.79
CA ASP A 589 4.98 -0.82 26.33
C ASP A 589 5.64 -2.02 25.65
N VAL A 590 6.72 -1.74 24.92
CA VAL A 590 7.55 -2.71 24.19
C VAL A 590 8.99 -2.71 24.71
N SER A 591 9.22 -2.22 25.93
CA SER A 591 10.53 -2.26 26.59
C SER A 591 11.09 -3.68 26.75
N ASP A 592 10.21 -4.67 26.91
CA ASP A 592 10.48 -6.08 26.65
C ASP A 592 9.67 -6.53 25.42
N PRO A 593 10.28 -6.55 24.21
CA PRO A 593 9.57 -6.88 22.97
C PRO A 593 9.07 -8.33 22.93
N THR A 594 9.56 -9.21 23.80
CA THR A 594 9.08 -10.61 23.91
C THR A 594 7.78 -10.70 24.71
N THR A 595 7.51 -9.72 25.56
CA THR A 595 6.32 -9.64 26.42
C THR A 595 5.74 -8.22 26.39
N PRO A 596 5.21 -7.76 25.23
CA PRO A 596 4.60 -6.44 25.13
C PRO A 596 3.37 -6.32 26.03
N GLU A 597 3.17 -5.16 26.63
CA GLU A 597 2.06 -4.87 27.55
C GLU A 597 1.29 -3.61 27.12
N VAL A 598 0.06 -3.45 27.63
CA VAL A 598 -0.65 -2.16 27.51
C VAL A 598 -0.23 -1.31 28.70
N GLY A 599 0.38 -0.16 28.41
CA GLY A 599 0.62 0.87 29.41
C GLY A 599 -0.71 1.49 29.85
N ASP A 600 -1.43 2.08 28.89
CA ASP A 600 -2.74 2.71 29.13
C ASP A 600 -3.61 2.73 27.87
N ASP A 601 -4.93 2.92 28.02
CA ASP A 601 -5.86 3.06 26.91
C ASP A 601 -6.93 4.15 27.14
N LEU A 602 -7.18 4.93 26.10
CA LEU A 602 -8.18 5.99 26.07
C LEU A 602 -9.28 5.62 25.09
N LYS A 603 -10.52 5.53 25.58
CA LYS A 603 -11.72 5.30 24.78
C LYS A 603 -12.57 6.56 24.72
N LEU A 604 -12.99 6.91 23.52
CA LEU A 604 -13.82 8.08 23.26
C LEU A 604 -15.28 7.70 23.05
N ASP A 605 -16.18 8.68 23.03
CA ASP A 605 -17.59 8.48 22.65
C ASP A 605 -17.79 8.68 21.14
N GLU A 606 -16.82 9.29 20.45
CA GLU A 606 -16.82 9.56 19.02
C GLU A 606 -16.57 8.28 18.21
N HIS A 607 -17.19 8.19 17.04
CA HIS A 607 -17.12 6.99 16.19
C HIS A 607 -16.08 7.09 15.07
N PHE A 608 -15.55 8.28 14.85
CA PHE A 608 -14.72 8.59 13.69
C PHE A 608 -13.56 9.50 14.07
N SER A 609 -12.38 9.19 13.56
CA SER A 609 -11.20 10.05 13.59
C SER A 609 -10.75 10.33 12.16
N ALA A 610 -10.32 11.56 11.87
CA ALA A 610 -9.72 11.88 10.57
C ALA A 610 -8.46 11.05 10.26
N ILE A 611 -7.85 10.42 11.28
CA ILE A 611 -6.73 9.48 11.14
C ILE A 611 -7.15 8.21 10.37
N ASP A 612 -8.42 7.80 10.46
CA ASP A 612 -8.95 6.66 9.72
C ASP A 612 -8.89 6.90 8.19
N GLU A 613 -8.96 8.15 7.76
CA GLU A 613 -8.91 8.52 6.34
C GLU A 613 -7.49 8.85 5.87
N SER A 614 -6.65 9.39 6.75
CA SER A 614 -5.32 9.86 6.41
C SER A 614 -4.43 9.97 7.64
N HIS A 615 -3.27 9.29 7.62
CA HIS A 615 -2.27 9.38 8.68
C HIS A 615 -1.74 10.81 8.89
N HIS A 616 -1.84 11.69 7.89
CA HIS A 616 -1.48 13.11 7.99
C HIS A 616 -2.30 13.89 9.05
N ALA A 617 -3.45 13.35 9.45
CA ALA A 617 -4.29 13.91 10.51
C ALA A 617 -3.67 13.76 11.90
N PHE A 618 -2.80 12.77 12.10
CA PHE A 618 -2.11 12.58 13.36
C PHE A 618 -0.96 13.58 13.48
N MET A 619 -0.85 14.18 14.67
CA MET A 619 0.23 15.10 15.01
C MET A 619 0.68 14.80 16.45
N MET A 620 2.00 14.75 16.66
CA MET A 620 2.61 14.62 17.98
C MET A 620 3.59 15.78 18.21
N ASP A 621 3.46 16.44 19.35
CA ASP A 621 4.40 17.46 19.82
C ASP A 621 5.24 16.89 20.97
N ARG A 622 6.49 16.55 20.65
CA ARG A 622 7.43 15.96 21.61
C ARG A 622 7.95 16.94 22.65
N GLU A 623 7.90 18.24 22.38
CA GLU A 623 8.37 19.26 23.33
C GLU A 623 7.42 19.39 24.51
N HIS A 624 6.11 19.37 24.22
CA HIS A 624 5.05 19.43 25.22
C HIS A 624 4.59 18.06 25.71
N GLY A 625 5.06 16.97 25.12
CA GLY A 625 4.68 15.61 25.53
C GLY A 625 3.22 15.27 25.24
N VAL A 626 2.66 15.86 24.17
CA VAL A 626 1.25 15.65 23.78
C VAL A 626 1.13 15.15 22.34
N PHE A 627 0.02 14.49 22.03
CA PHE A 627 -0.44 14.31 20.66
C PHE A 627 -1.85 14.85 20.48
N PHE A 628 -2.18 15.16 19.23
CA PHE A 628 -3.50 15.63 18.84
C PHE A 628 -4.28 14.50 18.18
N LEU A 629 -5.48 14.22 18.71
CA LEU A 629 -6.40 13.22 18.20
C LEU A 629 -7.67 13.90 17.68
N PRO A 630 -7.85 14.04 16.36
CA PRO A 630 -9.11 14.51 15.79
C PRO A 630 -10.19 13.44 15.96
N ALA A 631 -11.37 13.85 16.42
CA ALA A 631 -12.53 13.01 16.69
C ALA A 631 -13.80 13.79 16.31
N GLU A 632 -14.28 13.58 15.08
CA GLU A 632 -15.40 14.33 14.49
C GLU A 632 -15.17 15.86 14.54
N ASN A 633 -16.08 16.62 15.18
CA ASN A 633 -15.97 18.08 15.34
C ASN A 633 -15.16 18.48 16.60
N THR A 634 -14.55 17.50 17.28
CA THR A 634 -13.73 17.70 18.46
C THR A 634 -12.29 17.30 18.17
N GLY A 635 -11.33 18.07 18.65
CA GLY A 635 -9.93 17.68 18.73
C GLY A 635 -9.53 17.47 20.17
N LEU A 636 -8.81 16.40 20.47
CA LEU A 636 -8.28 16.13 21.80
C LEU A 636 -6.78 16.36 21.82
N VAL A 637 -6.32 17.14 22.79
CA VAL A 637 -4.91 17.17 23.17
C VAL A 637 -4.74 16.16 24.30
N VAL A 638 -3.90 15.15 24.06
CA VAL A 638 -3.67 14.04 24.96
C VAL A 638 -2.21 14.04 25.38
N ASP A 639 -1.97 14.21 26.69
CA ASP A 639 -0.66 13.98 27.29
C ASP A 639 -0.38 12.48 27.30
N TYR A 640 0.80 12.10 26.84
CA TYR A 640 1.25 10.70 26.80
C TYR A 640 2.43 10.44 27.76
N THR A 641 2.80 11.44 28.56
CA THR A 641 3.97 11.35 29.44
C THR A 641 3.66 10.53 30.68
N GLY A 642 4.69 9.87 31.22
CA GLY A 642 4.53 9.03 32.42
C GLY A 642 3.85 7.69 32.18
N GLY A 643 3.55 7.33 30.93
CA GLY A 643 2.95 6.04 30.56
C GLY A 643 1.43 5.99 30.69
N GLU A 644 0.77 7.14 30.87
CA GLU A 644 -0.68 7.29 30.93
C GLU A 644 -1.16 8.17 29.77
N LEU A 645 -2.43 8.02 29.37
CA LEU A 645 -3.09 8.83 28.35
C LEU A 645 -4.11 9.77 29.00
N GLU A 646 -3.73 11.03 29.21
CA GLU A 646 -4.59 12.03 29.86
C GLU A 646 -5.07 13.09 28.85
N VAL A 647 -6.39 13.25 28.70
CA VAL A 647 -6.96 14.36 27.91
C VAL A 647 -6.80 15.67 28.68
N VAL A 648 -5.84 16.49 28.25
CA VAL A 648 -5.57 17.81 28.88
C VAL A 648 -6.42 18.93 28.29
N LYS A 649 -6.89 18.78 27.04
CA LYS A 649 -7.75 19.76 26.39
C LYS A 649 -8.68 19.13 25.34
N GLU A 650 -9.96 19.52 25.39
CA GLU A 650 -10.90 19.35 24.29
C GLU A 650 -11.04 20.66 23.50
N VAL A 651 -10.99 20.56 22.18
CA VAL A 651 -11.14 21.67 21.23
C VAL A 651 -12.36 21.40 20.37
N ARG A 652 -13.43 22.17 20.55
CA ARG A 652 -14.65 22.06 19.73
C ARG A 652 -14.61 23.08 18.60
N ALA A 653 -14.83 22.61 17.38
CA ALA A 653 -14.90 23.40 16.15
C ALA A 653 -16.30 23.35 15.53
N ASP A 654 -16.58 24.29 14.62
CA ASP A 654 -17.87 24.36 13.92
C ASP A 654 -17.98 23.34 12.77
N ALA A 655 -16.84 22.78 12.33
CA ALA A 655 -16.73 21.75 11.30
C ALA A 655 -15.88 20.56 11.80
N PRO A 656 -15.89 19.42 11.08
CA PRO A 656 -15.00 18.31 11.40
C PRO A 656 -13.54 18.74 11.43
N VAL A 657 -12.83 18.37 12.50
CA VAL A 657 -11.41 18.65 12.66
C VAL A 657 -10.63 17.71 11.76
N SER A 658 -9.77 18.28 10.91
CA SER A 658 -9.03 17.51 9.91
C SER A 658 -7.53 17.44 10.18
N ARG A 659 -6.93 18.51 10.69
CA ARG A 659 -5.48 18.60 10.95
C ARG A 659 -5.20 19.40 12.22
N ALA A 660 -4.02 19.17 12.78
CA ALA A 660 -3.38 20.11 13.69
C ALA A 660 -1.90 20.28 13.35
N ARG A 661 -1.33 21.44 13.70
CA ARG A 661 0.10 21.78 13.59
C ARG A 661 0.52 22.63 14.78
N TYR A 662 1.78 22.57 15.17
CA TYR A 662 2.33 23.48 16.17
C TYR A 662 3.13 24.59 15.48
N VAL A 663 3.18 25.76 16.10
CA VAL A 663 4.06 26.89 15.73
C VAL A 663 4.54 27.47 17.05
N ASP A 664 5.84 27.38 17.33
CA ASP A 664 6.39 27.70 18.66
C ASP A 664 5.57 27.00 19.76
N ASP A 665 5.11 27.73 20.77
CA ASP A 665 4.29 27.21 21.85
C ASP A 665 2.78 27.27 21.55
N TYR A 666 2.38 27.32 20.28
CA TYR A 666 0.97 27.39 19.87
C TYR A 666 0.54 26.15 19.09
N LEU A 667 -0.69 25.69 19.33
CA LEU A 667 -1.34 24.62 18.60
C LEU A 667 -2.42 25.21 17.69
N TYR A 668 -2.28 24.95 16.40
CA TYR A 668 -3.22 25.33 15.34
C TYR A 668 -4.08 24.11 15.00
N VAL A 669 -5.40 24.24 15.15
CA VAL A 669 -6.38 23.20 14.81
C VAL A 669 -7.18 23.66 13.60
N PHE A 670 -7.12 22.87 12.53
CA PHE A 670 -7.76 23.17 11.25
C PHE A 670 -9.06 22.38 11.12
N ALA A 671 -10.17 23.09 10.92
CA ALA A 671 -11.51 22.52 10.85
C ALA A 671 -12.37 23.28 9.84
N GLY A 672 -12.50 22.72 8.62
CA GLY A 672 -13.21 23.40 7.53
C GLY A 672 -12.62 24.78 7.24
N ASN A 673 -13.39 25.83 7.44
CA ASN A 673 -12.95 27.22 7.22
C ASN A 673 -12.45 27.89 8.51
N GLU A 674 -12.30 27.14 9.61
CA GLU A 674 -11.88 27.63 10.91
C GLU A 674 -10.46 27.15 11.23
N ILE A 675 -9.61 28.07 11.70
CA ILE A 675 -8.31 27.78 12.30
C ILE A 675 -8.33 28.26 13.74
N ILE A 676 -8.22 27.33 14.68
CA ILE A 676 -8.27 27.60 16.12
C ILE A 676 -6.86 27.59 16.68
N VAL A 677 -6.46 28.65 17.39
CA VAL A 677 -5.12 28.76 17.98
C VAL A 677 -5.20 28.64 19.51
N LEU A 678 -4.37 27.77 20.07
CA LEU A 678 -4.26 27.53 21.50
C LEU A 678 -2.82 27.74 21.97
N ASP A 679 -2.62 28.38 23.12
CA ASP A 679 -1.33 28.39 23.82
C ASP A 679 -1.10 27.01 24.46
N GLN A 680 0.01 26.35 24.16
CA GLN A 680 0.32 25.00 24.66
C GLN A 680 0.79 24.98 26.13
N THR A 681 1.12 26.15 26.70
CA THR A 681 1.60 26.24 28.09
C THR A 681 0.47 26.16 29.11
N ASP A 682 -0.74 26.60 28.75
CA ASP A 682 -1.91 26.57 29.61
C ASP A 682 -3.24 26.18 28.91
N TRP A 683 -3.17 25.85 27.61
CA TRP A 683 -4.28 25.46 26.75
C TRP A 683 -5.37 26.52 26.62
N THR A 684 -5.07 27.82 26.81
CA THR A 684 -6.01 28.90 26.50
C THR A 684 -6.19 29.06 25.01
N ARG A 685 -7.42 29.39 24.59
CA ARG A 685 -7.72 29.71 23.19
C ARG A 685 -7.38 31.18 23.00
N GLU A 686 -6.37 31.45 22.17
CA GLU A 686 -5.90 32.81 21.89
C GLU A 686 -6.78 33.47 20.84
N THR A 687 -6.99 32.79 19.71
CA THR A 687 -7.79 33.32 18.60
C THR A 687 -8.49 32.22 17.81
N THR A 688 -9.37 32.66 16.92
CA THR A 688 -9.99 31.86 15.87
C THR A 688 -9.95 32.66 14.59
N LEU A 689 -9.27 32.15 13.59
CA LEU A 689 -9.21 32.73 12.26
C LEU A 689 -10.21 32.02 11.34
N SER A 690 -11.13 32.77 10.76
CA SER A 690 -11.99 32.30 9.68
C SER A 690 -11.32 32.57 8.33
N VAL A 691 -11.31 31.59 7.45
CA VAL A 691 -10.79 31.71 6.08
C VAL A 691 -11.92 31.54 5.05
N GLY A 692 -11.84 32.23 3.91
CA GLY A 692 -12.84 32.13 2.84
C GLY A 692 -14.16 32.88 3.07
N GLU A 693 -14.16 33.94 3.91
CA GLU A 693 -15.30 34.87 4.08
C GLU A 693 -15.42 35.93 2.96
#